data_AF-N4WXW5-F1
#
_entry.id   AF-N4WXW5-F1
#
_cell.length_a   1.000
_cell.length_b   1.000
_cell.length_c   1.000
_cell.angle_alpha   90.00
_cell.angle_beta   90.00
_cell.angle_gamma   90.00
#
_symmetry.space_group_name_H-M   'P 1'
#
loop_
_entity.id
_entity.type
_entity.pdbx_description
1 polymer ?
#
loop_
_entity_poly.entity_id
_entity_poly.type
_entity_poly.pdbx_seq_one_letter_code
_entity_poly.pdbx_strand_id
1 'polypeptide(L)'
;MFMLRNLGKLVFGDNSKETIVEIPQGQLYLVRPRSVKGYSELIFKDAAATIRRTGQEFQYQLVVQRAYEEGEEDLLAEEDEDAALDALAGDKDEKTFLLDEDLRLRDDVRSTGEKIFAWRDLSGDVDDLWEFVCDPSVKPETAALFERVALQCQYERKFRRNHEHATEDDLAALAYYEEPIPDASPLASPTSSTTFVRPIELPTTEDLFPNTTKENMKKKVAGKAAVPEQEDATTAPPSAAQPQALETLVEGDAELHLFDFPSGMFIRQDPKVNVTVTEIGDWNYWLHIVGEEREWLGQPIVEDINPVFNYEYKSFIFNHYLEDGSAYSWLLKFNQQEELENVQQGVMQALWEHLNKMKWGKAKDTDREYVLEAFQDLTMEDVPEEEEEEEGEEEEYEEEDEDTNDQRSEHYDSDESEDDVETRPKDGDENSQLAVGYKHDRSFVVRGDKIGVFKHTPDNQLQFSTTISNIKTPKGKAFNPHKVMLHQQDRDMILQNLENPNNLYRMDLETGTVVDEWKVHDDIPVKVFAPENKFAQMSGEQTFLGLSGNALYRVDPRLAGNKLVDDQLKQYATKNAFSAAATTAKGHIAVASEKGDIRLFDRLGINAKTLIPALGDPIIGMDVSADGRWVLATTRTYLLLIDALQKGGKNDGKLGFEKSFAKDDKPQPRRLALTPAHVAQFQHETKLPISFTTARFNTGLDEKETTIITATGPFIVTWSLKKVLANRKDPYSIKRYSEEVKADNFKFGSDKNLIVALPNEVDMVAKRALQRPTRESIATASRVGAARRSGVRGSYLGRNDIVNSPY
;
A
#
# COMPACT_ATOMS: atom_id res chain seq x y z
N MET A 1 41.72 -8.30 -16.30
CA MET A 1 41.02 -9.60 -16.50
C MET A 1 40.07 -10.00 -15.35
N PHE A 2 40.09 -9.37 -14.16
CA PHE A 2 39.17 -9.72 -13.05
C PHE A 2 38.04 -8.69 -12.76
N MET A 3 38.07 -7.49 -13.35
CA MET A 3 36.99 -6.50 -13.22
C MET A 3 35.88 -6.63 -14.29
N LEU A 4 36.13 -7.36 -15.38
CA LEU A 4 35.16 -7.52 -16.49
C LEU A 4 34.14 -8.65 -16.25
N ARG A 5 34.44 -9.62 -15.38
CA ARG A 5 33.52 -10.74 -15.04
C ARG A 5 32.40 -10.34 -14.08
N ASN A 6 32.58 -9.27 -13.30
CA ASN A 6 31.60 -8.86 -12.29
C ASN A 6 30.48 -7.97 -12.86
N LEU A 7 30.65 -7.34 -14.03
CA LEU A 7 29.56 -6.60 -14.68
C LEU A 7 28.60 -7.52 -15.47
N GLY A 8 29.10 -8.57 -16.13
CA GLY A 8 28.25 -9.54 -16.85
C GLY A 8 27.24 -10.24 -15.94
N LYS A 9 27.64 -10.59 -14.70
CA LYS A 9 26.75 -11.15 -13.68
C LYS A 9 25.73 -10.16 -13.11
N LEU A 10 25.98 -8.85 -13.18
CA LEU A 10 25.05 -7.84 -12.66
C LEU A 10 23.95 -7.51 -13.68
N VAL A 11 24.26 -7.64 -14.97
CA VAL A 11 23.36 -7.33 -16.08
C VAL A 11 22.60 -8.58 -16.58
N PHE A 12 23.20 -9.77 -16.54
CA PHE A 12 22.58 -11.03 -16.99
C PHE A 12 22.22 -12.00 -15.84
N GLY A 13 22.36 -11.56 -14.59
CA GLY A 13 22.33 -12.39 -13.38
C GLY A 13 21.00 -12.96 -12.92
N ASP A 14 19.93 -12.79 -13.70
CA ASP A 14 18.63 -13.38 -13.43
C ASP A 14 18.02 -13.86 -14.75
N ASN A 15 17.68 -15.14 -14.85
CA ASN A 15 17.03 -15.69 -16.05
C ASN A 15 15.53 -15.39 -16.08
N SER A 16 14.99 -14.69 -15.07
CA SER A 16 13.58 -14.30 -14.96
C SER A 16 13.27 -12.89 -15.45
N LYS A 17 14.28 -12.04 -15.71
CA LYS A 17 14.07 -10.67 -16.22
C LYS A 17 14.07 -10.65 -17.75
N GLU A 18 12.98 -10.16 -18.34
CA GLU A 18 12.83 -10.03 -19.80
C GLU A 18 13.69 -8.89 -20.36
N THR A 19 13.75 -7.73 -19.69
CA THR A 19 14.56 -6.57 -20.08
C THR A 19 16.00 -6.66 -19.51
N ILE A 20 16.99 -6.51 -20.38
CA ILE A 20 18.43 -6.56 -20.05
C ILE A 20 18.98 -5.15 -19.77
N VAL A 21 18.60 -4.16 -20.59
CA VAL A 21 18.98 -2.76 -20.45
C VAL A 21 17.96 -1.85 -21.15
N GLU A 22 17.86 -0.61 -20.70
CA GLU A 22 16.93 0.39 -21.20
C GLU A 22 17.57 1.79 -21.26
N ILE A 23 17.17 2.57 -22.27
CA ILE A 23 17.30 4.03 -22.35
C ILE A 23 15.88 4.60 -22.22
N PRO A 24 15.55 5.27 -21.10
CA PRO A 24 14.16 5.57 -20.74
C PRO A 24 13.53 6.70 -21.56
N GLN A 25 14.33 7.57 -22.17
CA GLN A 25 13.85 8.73 -22.91
C GLN A 25 14.71 9.04 -24.13
N GLY A 26 14.05 9.31 -25.25
CA GLY A 26 14.65 9.66 -26.52
C GLY A 26 13.62 9.79 -27.63
N GLN A 27 14.10 9.95 -28.85
CA GLN A 27 13.27 10.17 -30.04
C GLN A 27 13.66 9.18 -31.13
N LEU A 28 12.68 8.59 -31.82
CA LEU A 28 12.93 7.65 -32.90
C LEU A 28 12.68 8.29 -34.26
N TYR A 29 13.67 8.22 -35.14
CA TYR A 29 13.61 8.67 -36.52
C TYR A 29 13.82 7.51 -37.50
N LEU A 30 13.16 7.60 -38.65
CA LEU A 30 13.46 6.80 -39.83
C LEU A 30 14.11 7.70 -40.90
N VAL A 31 15.38 7.46 -41.18
CA VAL A 31 16.19 8.22 -42.13
C VAL A 31 16.20 7.49 -43.47
N ARG A 32 15.76 8.18 -44.54
CA ARG A 32 15.67 7.63 -45.90
C ARG A 32 16.41 8.52 -46.88
N PRO A 33 17.74 8.34 -47.05
CA PRO A 33 18.58 9.23 -47.85
C PRO A 33 18.16 9.37 -49.33
N ARG A 34 17.41 8.41 -49.86
CA ARG A 34 16.97 8.36 -51.27
C ARG A 34 15.48 8.66 -51.48
N SER A 35 14.75 8.98 -50.41
CA SER A 35 13.30 9.22 -50.49
C SER A 35 12.97 10.57 -51.13
N VAL A 36 11.98 10.56 -52.04
CA VAL A 36 11.41 11.78 -52.63
C VAL A 36 10.42 12.51 -51.69
N LYS A 37 10.01 11.88 -50.58
CA LYS A 37 9.01 12.42 -49.64
C LYS A 37 9.63 13.19 -48.46
N GLY A 38 10.92 13.06 -48.21
CA GLY A 38 11.61 13.68 -47.08
C GLY A 38 12.85 12.87 -46.68
N TYR A 39 13.86 13.55 -46.13
CA TYR A 39 15.16 12.95 -45.78
C TYR A 39 15.11 12.11 -44.50
N SER A 40 14.32 12.55 -43.51
CA SER A 40 14.10 11.89 -42.23
C SER A 40 12.66 12.10 -41.79
N GLU A 41 12.07 11.09 -41.17
CA GLU A 41 10.72 11.11 -40.61
C GLU A 41 10.81 10.83 -39.11
N LEU A 42 10.25 11.71 -38.28
CA LEU A 42 10.13 11.45 -36.84
C LEU A 42 8.99 10.46 -36.65
N ILE A 43 9.31 9.29 -36.10
CA ILE A 43 8.36 8.20 -35.87
C ILE A 43 7.79 8.30 -34.47
N PHE A 44 8.65 8.46 -33.46
CA PHE A 44 8.23 8.69 -32.07
C PHE A 44 8.90 9.94 -31.51
N LYS A 45 8.09 10.92 -31.10
CA LYS A 45 8.54 12.17 -30.47
C LYS A 45 9.13 11.93 -29.10
N ASP A 46 8.52 11.02 -28.35
CA ASP A 46 8.89 10.60 -27.00
C ASP A 46 8.88 9.07 -26.99
N ALA A 47 10.01 8.44 -26.68
CA ALA A 47 10.18 6.99 -26.76
C ALA A 47 11.27 6.45 -25.84
N ALA A 48 11.13 5.19 -25.42
CA ALA A 48 12.13 4.43 -24.71
C ALA A 48 12.72 3.32 -25.61
N ALA A 49 14.02 3.04 -25.49
CA ALA A 49 14.70 1.96 -26.21
C ALA A 49 15.17 0.88 -25.24
N THR A 50 14.75 -0.37 -25.45
CA THR A 50 15.06 -1.50 -24.57
C THR A 50 15.70 -2.66 -25.33
N ILE A 51 16.54 -3.44 -24.64
CA ILE A 51 17.04 -4.72 -25.15
C ILE A 51 16.45 -5.84 -24.31
N ARG A 52 15.64 -6.71 -24.92
CA ARG A 52 14.94 -7.81 -24.25
C ARG A 52 15.39 -9.20 -24.71
N ARG A 53 15.28 -10.16 -23.79
CA ARG A 53 15.41 -11.60 -24.07
C ARG A 53 14.19 -12.08 -24.82
N THR A 54 14.37 -13.06 -25.70
CA THR A 54 13.24 -13.80 -26.29
C THR A 54 13.15 -15.20 -25.67
N GLY A 55 12.06 -15.92 -25.91
CA GLY A 55 11.91 -17.32 -25.49
C GLY A 55 12.88 -18.32 -26.15
N GLN A 56 13.82 -17.86 -27.01
CA GLN A 56 14.85 -18.69 -27.63
C GLN A 56 16.24 -18.33 -27.13
N GLU A 57 17.06 -19.34 -26.81
CA GLU A 57 18.45 -19.12 -26.37
C GLU A 57 19.29 -18.39 -27.42
N PHE A 58 20.08 -17.42 -26.95
CA PHE A 58 20.93 -16.55 -27.78
C PHE A 58 20.15 -15.72 -28.81
N GLN A 59 18.90 -15.37 -28.48
CA GLN A 59 18.07 -14.51 -29.32
C GLN A 59 17.50 -13.35 -28.50
N TYR A 60 17.80 -12.14 -28.98
CA TYR A 60 17.56 -10.87 -28.31
C TYR A 60 16.92 -9.88 -29.28
N GLN A 61 16.11 -8.97 -28.74
CA GLN A 61 15.43 -7.93 -29.51
C GLN A 61 15.80 -6.54 -28.97
N LEU A 62 16.02 -5.60 -29.89
CA LEU A 62 16.00 -4.17 -29.65
C LEU A 62 14.56 -3.70 -29.89
N VAL A 63 13.97 -3.03 -28.91
CA VAL A 63 12.59 -2.57 -28.95
C VAL A 63 12.59 -1.08 -28.71
N VAL A 64 11.85 -0.33 -29.51
CA VAL A 64 11.61 1.10 -29.29
C VAL A 64 10.11 1.30 -29.14
N GLN A 65 9.69 1.80 -27.99
CA GLN A 65 8.29 1.98 -27.64
C GLN A 65 8.00 3.47 -27.48
N ARG A 66 6.86 3.93 -28.01
CA ARG A 66 6.38 5.30 -27.86
C ARG A 66 5.93 5.55 -26.41
N ALA A 67 6.27 6.72 -25.87
CA ALA A 67 5.73 7.24 -24.61
C ALA A 67 4.60 8.24 -24.91
N TYR A 68 3.46 8.14 -24.22
CA TYR A 68 2.31 9.05 -24.38
C TYR A 68 2.45 10.28 -23.46
N GLU A 69 1.95 11.43 -23.93
CA GLU A 69 1.75 12.65 -23.13
C GLU A 69 0.24 12.73 -22.81
N GLU A 70 -0.12 13.00 -21.55
CA GLU A 70 -1.50 12.95 -21.02
C GLU A 70 -2.50 13.68 -21.96
N GLY A 71 -3.46 12.93 -22.52
CA GLY A 71 -4.52 13.46 -23.40
C GLY A 71 -4.36 13.24 -24.92
N GLU A 72 -3.29 12.59 -25.41
CA GLU A 72 -3.18 12.24 -26.85
C GLU A 72 -4.01 11.01 -27.27
N GLU A 73 -4.35 10.10 -26.35
CA GLU A 73 -5.11 8.87 -26.67
C GLU A 73 -6.54 9.17 -27.17
N ASP A 74 -7.18 10.23 -26.66
CA ASP A 74 -8.54 10.61 -27.03
C ASP A 74 -8.63 11.20 -28.45
N LEU A 75 -7.54 11.74 -29.00
CA LEU A 75 -7.53 12.38 -30.33
C LEU A 75 -7.37 11.38 -31.48
N LEU A 76 -6.71 10.24 -31.23
CA LEU A 76 -6.50 9.19 -32.25
C LEU A 76 -7.71 8.27 -32.40
N ALA A 77 -8.56 8.17 -31.37
CA ALA A 77 -9.79 7.39 -31.41
C ALA A 77 -10.90 8.03 -32.26
N GLU A 78 -10.83 9.34 -32.53
CA GLU A 78 -11.89 10.08 -33.25
C GLU A 78 -11.61 10.31 -34.75
N GLU A 79 -10.40 10.08 -35.28
CA GLU A 79 -10.06 10.49 -36.67
C GLU A 79 -10.01 9.39 -37.76
N ASP A 80 -10.10 8.08 -37.46
CA ASP A 80 -10.06 7.04 -38.51
C ASP A 80 -11.12 5.93 -38.36
N GLU A 81 -12.32 6.17 -38.92
CA GLU A 81 -13.46 5.22 -38.98
C GLU A 81 -13.23 3.94 -39.83
N ASP A 82 -12.03 3.72 -40.39
CA ASP A 82 -11.70 2.53 -41.20
C ASP A 82 -10.67 1.57 -40.55
N ALA A 83 -10.27 1.78 -39.29
CA ALA A 83 -9.22 1.00 -38.62
C ALA A 83 -9.66 -0.32 -37.95
N ALA A 84 -10.92 -0.73 -38.06
CA ALA A 84 -11.41 -1.97 -37.43
C ALA A 84 -10.82 -3.28 -38.01
N LEU A 85 -10.04 -3.19 -39.10
CA LEU A 85 -9.32 -4.32 -39.70
C LEU A 85 -7.79 -4.27 -39.47
N ASP A 86 -7.25 -3.20 -38.89
CA ASP A 86 -5.81 -3.00 -38.68
C ASP A 86 -5.36 -3.20 -37.22
N ALA A 87 -6.30 -3.41 -36.30
CA ALA A 87 -6.05 -3.79 -34.89
C ALA A 87 -5.40 -5.18 -34.71
N LEU A 88 -5.01 -5.85 -35.80
CA LEU A 88 -4.21 -7.07 -35.81
C LEU A 88 -2.72 -6.82 -36.13
N ALA A 89 -2.31 -5.56 -36.31
CA ALA A 89 -0.91 -5.17 -36.49
C ALA A 89 -0.46 -4.33 -35.28
N GLY A 90 0.12 -4.98 -34.25
CA GLY A 90 0.73 -4.35 -33.07
C GLY A 90 2.01 -3.57 -33.36
N ASP A 91 2.03 -2.80 -34.45
CA ASP A 91 3.22 -2.20 -35.08
C ASP A 91 3.13 -0.65 -35.08
N LYS A 92 2.08 -0.07 -34.46
CA LYS A 92 1.87 1.40 -34.42
C LYS A 92 2.66 2.07 -33.30
N ASP A 93 2.75 1.46 -32.12
CA ASP A 93 3.35 2.08 -30.92
C ASP A 93 4.62 1.37 -30.41
N GLU A 94 4.97 0.23 -31.02
CA GLU A 94 6.21 -0.51 -30.75
C GLU A 94 6.95 -0.81 -32.06
N LYS A 95 8.28 -0.62 -32.07
CA LYS A 95 9.17 -1.09 -33.13
C LYS A 95 10.18 -2.09 -32.59
N THR A 96 10.08 -3.33 -33.07
CA THR A 96 10.94 -4.44 -32.64
C THR A 96 11.91 -4.87 -33.73
N PHE A 97 13.19 -4.98 -33.37
CA PHE A 97 14.30 -5.36 -34.23
C PHE A 97 15.07 -6.53 -33.62
N LEU A 98 15.38 -7.53 -34.43
CA LEU A 98 16.23 -8.64 -33.98
C LEU A 98 17.68 -8.17 -33.89
N LEU A 99 18.32 -8.33 -32.73
CA LEU A 99 19.73 -7.97 -32.53
C LEU A 99 20.66 -8.98 -33.22
N ASP A 100 20.79 -8.82 -34.53
CA ASP A 100 21.65 -9.60 -35.41
C ASP A 100 22.83 -8.74 -35.91
N GLU A 101 23.87 -9.37 -36.46
CA GLU A 101 25.02 -8.66 -37.07
C GLU A 101 24.57 -7.86 -38.30
N ASP A 102 23.57 -8.35 -39.03
CA ASP A 102 23.01 -7.67 -40.19
C ASP A 102 22.35 -6.32 -39.86
N LEU A 103 21.96 -6.13 -38.58
CA LEU A 103 21.36 -4.89 -38.09
C LEU A 103 22.36 -3.71 -38.10
N ARG A 104 23.67 -4.00 -38.00
CA ARG A 104 24.77 -3.01 -38.00
C ARG A 104 24.51 -1.84 -37.06
N LEU A 105 24.10 -2.16 -35.83
CA LEU A 105 23.90 -1.17 -34.77
C LEU A 105 25.20 -0.43 -34.50
N ARG A 106 25.13 0.90 -34.45
CA ARG A 106 26.25 1.81 -34.22
C ARG A 106 25.79 2.99 -33.37
N ASP A 107 26.73 3.56 -32.64
CA ASP A 107 26.53 4.74 -31.82
C ASP A 107 27.37 5.90 -32.35
N ASP A 108 26.88 7.13 -32.18
CA ASP A 108 27.63 8.35 -32.50
C ASP A 108 27.18 9.49 -31.58
N VAL A 109 27.86 10.63 -31.67
CA VAL A 109 27.48 11.86 -30.98
C VAL A 109 27.21 12.92 -32.05
N ARG A 110 25.97 13.41 -32.10
CA ARG A 110 25.59 14.47 -33.04
C ARG A 110 26.44 15.72 -32.82
N SER A 111 26.50 16.58 -33.84
CA SER A 111 27.15 17.89 -33.74
C SER A 111 26.58 18.81 -32.63
N THR A 112 25.37 18.52 -32.16
CA THR A 112 24.66 19.16 -31.03
C THR A 112 25.06 18.64 -29.64
N GLY A 113 25.81 17.53 -29.56
CA GLY A 113 26.27 16.92 -28.31
C GLY A 113 25.42 15.76 -27.78
N GLU A 114 24.33 15.40 -28.46
CA GLU A 114 23.43 14.31 -28.09
C GLU A 114 23.99 12.94 -28.53
N LYS A 115 23.83 11.92 -27.68
CA LYS A 115 24.22 10.54 -28.00
C LYS A 115 23.13 9.89 -28.84
N ILE A 116 23.51 9.23 -29.93
CA ILE A 116 22.57 8.55 -30.83
C ILE A 116 22.93 7.08 -31.02
N PHE A 117 21.93 6.27 -31.30
CA PHE A 117 22.06 4.89 -31.76
C PHE A 117 21.37 4.75 -33.11
N ALA A 118 22.07 4.22 -34.11
CA ALA A 118 21.51 4.00 -35.43
C ALA A 118 21.71 2.57 -35.92
N TRP A 119 20.75 2.06 -36.68
CA TRP A 119 20.83 0.73 -37.28
C TRP A 119 20.15 0.66 -38.63
N ARG A 120 20.51 -0.34 -39.43
CA ARG A 120 19.96 -0.53 -40.77
C ARG A 120 18.50 -0.97 -40.70
N ASP A 121 17.65 -0.37 -41.54
CA ASP A 121 16.32 -0.90 -41.78
C ASP A 121 16.43 -2.14 -42.69
N LEU A 122 16.13 -3.31 -42.13
CA LEU A 122 16.13 -4.58 -42.88
C LEU A 122 14.87 -4.78 -43.73
N SER A 123 13.84 -3.95 -43.52
CA SER A 123 12.57 -3.99 -44.24
C SER A 123 12.42 -2.89 -45.30
N GLY A 124 13.27 -1.87 -45.26
CA GLY A 124 13.26 -0.69 -46.14
C GLY A 124 14.17 -0.77 -47.38
N ASP A 125 14.38 0.39 -48.02
CA ASP A 125 15.21 0.51 -49.21
C ASP A 125 16.72 0.46 -48.89
N VAL A 126 17.55 0.27 -49.93
CA VAL A 126 19.01 0.29 -49.78
C VAL A 126 19.46 1.69 -49.33
N ASP A 127 20.10 1.73 -48.16
CA ASP A 127 20.60 2.88 -47.40
C ASP A 127 19.62 3.47 -46.36
N ASP A 128 18.43 2.87 -46.15
CA ASP A 128 17.52 3.29 -45.09
C ASP A 128 18.01 2.82 -43.71
N LEU A 129 17.87 3.70 -42.71
CA LEU A 129 18.31 3.44 -41.34
C LEU A 129 17.36 4.07 -40.31
N TRP A 130 17.30 3.44 -39.16
CA TRP A 130 16.65 3.94 -37.96
C TRP A 130 17.67 4.69 -37.11
N GLU A 131 17.24 5.77 -36.47
CA GLU A 131 18.07 6.58 -35.57
C GLU A 131 17.28 6.89 -34.30
N PHE A 132 17.80 6.44 -33.16
CA PHE A 132 17.30 6.75 -31.83
C PHE A 132 18.20 7.80 -31.17
N VAL A 133 17.64 8.96 -30.86
CA VAL A 133 18.33 10.08 -30.23
C VAL A 133 18.05 10.05 -28.74
N CYS A 134 19.08 9.89 -27.92
CA CYS A 134 18.91 9.89 -26.46
C CYS A 134 18.62 11.31 -25.97
N ASP A 135 17.68 11.44 -25.03
CA ASP A 135 17.43 12.71 -24.36
C ASP A 135 18.67 13.19 -23.56
N PRO A 136 18.96 14.50 -23.47
CA PRO A 136 20.08 15.02 -22.69
C PRO A 136 20.08 14.65 -21.19
N SER A 137 18.93 14.27 -20.62
CA SER A 137 18.79 13.78 -19.25
C SER A 137 19.38 12.37 -19.04
N VAL A 138 19.60 11.61 -20.12
CA VAL A 138 20.15 10.26 -20.06
C VAL A 138 21.61 10.31 -19.61
N LYS A 139 21.92 9.59 -18.52
CA LYS A 139 23.28 9.51 -17.99
C LYS A 139 24.22 8.85 -19.03
N PRO A 140 25.42 9.40 -19.30
CA PRO A 140 26.37 8.81 -20.25
C PRO A 140 26.75 7.35 -19.93
N GLU A 141 26.74 6.98 -18.65
CA GLU A 141 26.98 5.61 -18.19
C GLU A 141 25.90 4.63 -18.67
N THR A 142 24.64 5.07 -18.74
CA THR A 142 23.51 4.25 -19.22
C THR A 142 23.64 3.98 -20.71
N ALA A 143 23.97 5.00 -21.52
CA ALA A 143 24.17 4.82 -22.95
C ALA A 143 25.37 3.91 -23.27
N ALA A 144 26.48 4.05 -22.53
CA ALA A 144 27.64 3.18 -22.68
C ALA A 144 27.35 1.73 -22.27
N LEU A 145 26.48 1.53 -21.26
CA LEU A 145 26.01 0.20 -20.88
C LEU A 145 25.10 -0.41 -21.95
N PHE A 146 24.22 0.39 -22.55
CA PHE A 146 23.31 -0.03 -23.62
C PHE A 146 24.07 -0.54 -24.86
N GLU A 147 25.07 0.22 -25.33
CA GLU A 147 25.96 -0.16 -26.44
C GLU A 147 26.65 -1.51 -26.15
N ARG A 148 27.26 -1.62 -24.97
CA ARG A 148 28.00 -2.81 -24.56
C ARG A 148 27.10 -4.05 -24.50
N VAL A 149 25.88 -3.91 -23.99
CA VAL A 149 24.92 -5.02 -23.91
C VAL A 149 24.47 -5.44 -25.30
N ALA A 150 24.25 -4.50 -26.22
CA ALA A 150 23.89 -4.82 -27.60
C ALA A 150 24.97 -5.67 -28.30
N LEU A 151 26.25 -5.29 -28.16
CA LEU A 151 27.38 -6.04 -28.70
C LEU A 151 27.50 -7.45 -28.08
N GLN A 152 27.27 -7.56 -26.78
CA GLN A 152 27.26 -8.86 -26.09
C GLN A 152 26.14 -9.76 -26.63
N CYS A 153 24.93 -9.22 -26.82
CA CYS A 153 23.80 -9.95 -27.40
C CYS A 153 24.09 -10.42 -28.84
N GLN A 154 24.70 -9.57 -29.67
CA GLN A 154 25.11 -9.93 -31.03
C GLN A 154 26.20 -11.02 -31.04
N TYR A 155 27.17 -10.95 -30.12
CA TYR A 155 28.20 -11.98 -29.96
C TYR A 155 27.58 -13.34 -29.61
N GLU A 156 26.68 -13.36 -28.62
CA GLU A 156 26.04 -14.60 -28.20
C GLU A 156 25.24 -15.25 -29.32
N ARG A 157 24.53 -14.43 -30.10
CA ARG A 157 23.76 -14.89 -31.24
C ARG A 157 24.64 -15.44 -32.37
N LYS A 158 25.72 -14.72 -32.74
CA LYS A 158 26.64 -15.11 -33.82
C LYS A 158 27.40 -16.39 -33.50
N PHE A 159 27.92 -16.51 -32.28
CA PHE A 159 28.77 -17.64 -31.89
C PHE A 159 28.03 -18.76 -31.15
N ARG A 160 26.74 -18.56 -30.82
CA ARG A 160 25.88 -19.49 -30.06
C ARG A 160 26.54 -19.95 -28.76
N ARG A 161 27.15 -19.01 -28.05
CA ARG A 161 27.92 -19.21 -26.82
C ARG A 161 27.78 -17.98 -25.93
N ASN A 162 27.88 -18.18 -24.62
CA ASN A 162 27.75 -17.12 -23.63
C ASN A 162 28.82 -16.01 -23.80
N HIS A 163 28.43 -14.75 -23.63
CA HIS A 163 29.28 -13.56 -23.76
C HIS A 163 30.44 -13.53 -22.77
N GLU A 164 30.42 -14.34 -21.70
CA GLU A 164 31.55 -14.53 -20.78
C GLU A 164 32.82 -15.08 -21.47
N HIS A 165 32.67 -15.64 -22.69
CA HIS A 165 33.76 -16.10 -23.53
C HIS A 165 34.23 -15.08 -24.57
N ALA A 166 33.56 -13.93 -24.70
CA ALA A 166 33.94 -12.87 -25.62
C ALA A 166 35.19 -12.14 -25.10
N THR A 167 36.20 -11.99 -25.96
CA THR A 167 37.30 -11.06 -25.70
C THR A 167 36.90 -9.64 -26.11
N GLU A 168 37.65 -8.65 -25.63
CA GLU A 168 37.42 -7.24 -26.00
C GLU A 168 37.64 -7.02 -27.51
N ASP A 169 38.58 -7.78 -28.11
CA ASP A 169 38.81 -7.81 -29.55
C ASP A 169 37.63 -8.43 -30.33
N ASP A 170 36.96 -9.45 -29.76
CA ASP A 170 35.79 -10.08 -30.38
C ASP A 170 34.56 -9.16 -30.40
N LEU A 171 34.37 -8.36 -29.34
CA LEU A 171 33.29 -7.36 -29.27
C LEU A 171 33.61 -6.16 -30.16
N ALA A 172 34.88 -5.72 -30.21
CA ALA A 172 35.32 -4.65 -31.11
C ALA A 172 35.19 -5.03 -32.59
N ALA A 173 35.34 -6.31 -32.94
CA ALA A 173 35.14 -6.81 -34.31
C ALA A 173 33.66 -6.83 -34.75
N LEU A 174 32.71 -6.72 -33.81
CA LEU A 174 31.27 -6.61 -34.08
C LEU A 174 30.79 -5.15 -34.14
N ALA A 175 31.59 -4.21 -33.64
CA ALA A 175 31.30 -2.79 -33.71
C ALA A 175 31.55 -2.27 -35.14
N TYR A 176 30.51 -1.69 -35.74
CA TYR A 176 30.53 -1.25 -37.14
C TYR A 176 30.80 0.25 -37.24
N TYR A 177 31.96 0.63 -37.80
CA TYR A 177 32.42 2.04 -37.90
C TYR A 177 32.68 2.53 -39.34
N GLU A 178 32.28 1.78 -40.37
CA GLU A 178 32.73 2.04 -41.75
C GLU A 178 32.03 3.21 -42.46
N GLU A 179 30.86 3.67 -41.99
CA GLU A 179 30.09 4.75 -42.63
C GLU A 179 29.62 5.80 -41.60
N PRO A 180 29.78 7.11 -41.89
CA PRO A 180 29.28 8.17 -41.01
C PRO A 180 27.75 8.18 -40.98
N ILE A 181 27.16 8.41 -39.80
CA ILE A 181 25.71 8.52 -39.64
C ILE A 181 25.26 9.88 -40.20
N PRO A 182 24.28 9.94 -41.11
CA PRO A 182 23.79 11.21 -41.63
C PRO A 182 22.85 11.90 -40.62
N ASP A 183 23.18 13.12 -40.20
CA ASP A 183 22.37 13.92 -39.26
C ASP A 183 20.95 14.19 -39.80
N ALA A 184 19.91 13.81 -39.04
CA ALA A 184 18.55 14.32 -39.25
C ALA A 184 18.49 15.81 -38.84
N SER A 185 18.22 16.74 -39.78
CA SER A 185 18.26 18.20 -39.55
C SER A 185 16.86 18.83 -39.36
N PRO A 186 16.69 20.09 -38.86
CA PRO A 186 16.76 20.51 -37.45
C PRO A 186 15.53 21.35 -37.00
N LEU A 187 15.30 21.54 -35.69
CA LEU A 187 14.43 22.62 -35.18
C LEU A 187 15.26 23.80 -34.66
N ALA A 188 14.92 25.00 -35.14
CA ALA A 188 15.59 26.27 -34.87
C ALA A 188 14.63 27.28 -34.22
N SER A 189 15.16 28.15 -33.33
CA SER A 189 14.80 29.58 -33.17
C SER A 189 15.67 30.27 -32.10
N PRO A 190 15.84 31.61 -32.10
CA PRO A 190 17.18 32.22 -32.30
C PRO A 190 17.65 33.15 -31.17
N THR A 191 18.97 33.30 -30.96
CA THR A 191 19.55 34.62 -30.59
C THR A 191 21.02 34.76 -30.97
N SER A 192 21.33 35.93 -31.55
CA SER A 192 22.61 36.41 -32.07
C SER A 192 23.80 36.35 -31.11
N SER A 193 24.97 35.90 -31.58
CA SER A 193 26.02 36.83 -32.03
C SER A 193 27.24 36.09 -32.60
N THR A 194 27.74 36.65 -33.69
CA THR A 194 28.94 36.28 -34.47
C THR A 194 30.24 36.30 -33.66
N THR A 195 31.22 35.43 -33.97
CA THR A 195 32.61 35.78 -34.43
C THR A 195 33.47 34.52 -34.73
N PHE A 196 33.92 34.42 -35.99
CA PHE A 196 35.10 33.77 -36.62
C PHE A 196 35.84 32.53 -36.04
N VAL A 197 35.99 31.56 -36.95
CA VAL A 197 36.78 30.31 -36.95
C VAL A 197 38.30 30.52 -36.92
N ARG A 198 39.03 29.71 -36.13
CA ARG A 198 40.34 29.12 -36.47
C ARG A 198 40.51 27.73 -35.81
N PRO A 199 41.16 26.75 -36.46
CA PRO A 199 41.27 25.38 -35.96
C PRO A 199 42.38 25.26 -34.91
N ILE A 200 42.08 24.62 -33.77
CA ILE A 200 43.07 24.27 -32.74
C ILE A 200 43.01 22.74 -32.59
N GLU A 201 44.16 22.11 -32.77
CA GLU A 201 44.42 20.68 -32.62
C GLU A 201 44.04 20.20 -31.21
N LEU A 202 43.47 18.99 -31.12
CA LEU A 202 43.21 18.30 -29.86
C LEU A 202 44.54 17.96 -29.16
N PRO A 203 44.75 18.35 -27.89
CA PRO A 203 45.90 17.90 -27.13
C PRO A 203 45.77 16.41 -26.80
N THR A 204 46.88 15.68 -26.95
CA THR A 204 47.01 14.28 -26.58
C THR A 204 46.92 14.08 -25.06
N THR A 205 46.58 12.86 -24.65
CA THR A 205 46.32 12.39 -23.26
C THR A 205 47.44 12.63 -22.24
N GLU A 206 48.59 13.16 -22.65
CA GLU A 206 49.73 13.48 -21.77
C GLU A 206 49.70 14.93 -21.22
N ASP A 207 48.84 15.82 -21.74
CA ASP A 207 48.74 17.21 -21.26
C ASP A 207 47.64 17.44 -20.18
N LEU A 208 46.81 16.44 -19.89
CA LEU A 208 45.71 16.57 -18.90
C LEU A 208 46.08 16.15 -17.46
N PHE A 209 47.28 15.59 -17.22
CA PHE A 209 47.72 15.21 -15.87
C PHE A 209 49.23 15.41 -15.62
N PRO A 210 49.72 16.66 -15.44
CA PRO A 210 51.09 16.90 -15.05
C PRO A 210 51.19 16.74 -13.52
N ASN A 211 51.44 15.51 -13.06
CA ASN A 211 51.97 15.09 -11.75
C ASN A 211 51.13 13.98 -11.10
N THR A 212 51.46 12.73 -11.41
CA THR A 212 51.62 11.71 -10.34
C THR A 212 52.70 10.71 -10.76
N THR A 213 53.96 11.14 -10.65
CA THR A 213 55.08 10.21 -10.54
C THR A 213 54.88 9.36 -9.29
N LYS A 214 55.04 8.04 -9.49
CA LYS A 214 55.25 7.05 -8.43
C LYS A 214 56.46 7.45 -7.60
N GLU A 215 56.26 8.09 -6.46
CA GLU A 215 57.07 7.93 -5.25
C GLU A 215 56.47 8.73 -4.09
N ASN A 216 56.53 8.14 -2.89
CA ASN A 216 56.12 8.69 -1.58
C ASN A 216 54.65 8.57 -1.17
N MET A 217 54.23 7.37 -0.76
CA MET A 217 53.30 7.23 0.38
C MET A 217 53.78 6.17 1.36
N LYS A 218 54.73 6.54 2.22
CA LYS A 218 54.82 6.04 3.60
C LYS A 218 54.37 7.17 4.53
N LYS A 219 53.13 7.12 5.03
CA LYS A 219 52.82 7.46 6.43
C LYS A 219 51.33 7.30 6.79
N LYS A 220 51.16 6.50 7.85
CA LYS A 220 50.25 6.66 9.00
C LYS A 220 48.75 6.45 8.79
N VAL A 221 48.39 5.21 9.10
CA VAL A 221 47.16 4.80 9.81
C VAL A 221 46.83 5.76 10.95
N ALA A 222 45.64 6.37 10.91
CA ALA A 222 44.92 6.87 12.06
C ALA A 222 43.42 7.01 11.72
N GLY A 223 42.56 6.36 12.51
CA GLY A 223 41.12 6.58 12.54
C GLY A 223 40.28 5.50 11.84
N LYS A 224 39.97 4.42 12.56
CA LYS A 224 38.81 3.57 12.25
C LYS A 224 37.54 4.43 12.33
N ALA A 225 36.92 4.73 11.20
CA ALA A 225 35.48 4.98 11.17
C ALA A 225 34.78 3.63 11.33
N ALA A 226 33.77 3.57 12.19
CA ALA A 226 32.98 2.37 12.41
C ALA A 226 32.27 1.98 11.11
N VAL A 227 32.46 0.73 10.70
CA VAL A 227 31.61 0.06 9.70
C VAL A 227 30.21 -0.05 10.32
N PRO A 228 29.11 0.22 9.59
CA PRO A 228 27.77 -0.05 10.10
C PRO A 228 27.69 -1.55 10.47
N GLU A 229 27.12 -1.84 11.64
CA GLU A 229 26.91 -3.22 12.11
C GLU A 229 26.17 -4.01 11.03
N GLN A 230 26.79 -5.10 10.59
CA GLN A 230 26.14 -6.09 9.75
C GLN A 230 25.18 -6.85 10.67
N GLU A 231 23.87 -6.63 10.52
CA GLU A 231 22.87 -7.35 11.31
C GLU A 231 23.03 -8.86 11.07
N ASP A 232 23.07 -9.62 12.17
CA ASP A 232 23.19 -11.08 12.12
C ASP A 232 21.92 -11.71 11.51
N ALA A 233 22.10 -12.82 10.80
CA ALA A 233 20.99 -13.57 10.19
C ALA A 233 19.96 -14.02 11.23
N THR A 234 18.70 -14.10 10.82
CA THR A 234 17.58 -14.45 11.71
C THR A 234 17.72 -15.89 12.21
N THR A 235 18.02 -16.06 13.49
CA THR A 235 18.18 -17.38 14.11
C THR A 235 16.83 -17.95 14.51
N ALA A 236 16.58 -19.21 14.16
CA ALA A 236 15.38 -19.94 14.57
C ALA A 236 15.24 -19.98 16.11
N PRO A 237 14.07 -19.62 16.67
CA PRO A 237 13.80 -19.73 18.09
C PRO A 237 13.77 -21.19 18.58
N PRO A 238 13.98 -21.43 19.89
CA PRO A 238 13.77 -22.76 20.48
C PRO A 238 12.29 -23.14 20.47
N SER A 239 12.00 -24.42 20.23
CA SER A 239 10.65 -24.97 20.33
C SER A 239 10.13 -24.92 21.77
N ALA A 240 8.86 -24.53 21.96
CA ALA A 240 8.19 -24.66 23.25
C ALA A 240 7.79 -26.12 23.51
N ALA A 241 7.92 -26.56 24.76
CA ALA A 241 7.60 -27.93 25.14
C ALA A 241 6.13 -28.26 24.86
N GLN A 242 5.89 -29.39 24.18
CA GLN A 242 4.54 -29.82 23.81
C GLN A 242 3.70 -30.14 25.06
N PRO A 243 2.49 -29.57 25.21
CA PRO A 243 1.54 -29.97 26.24
C PRO A 243 0.99 -31.38 25.99
N GLN A 244 0.36 -31.99 27.00
CA GLN A 244 -0.23 -33.32 26.86
C GLN A 244 -1.39 -33.29 25.85
N ALA A 245 -1.19 -33.88 24.68
CA ALA A 245 -2.22 -33.99 23.64
C ALA A 245 -3.34 -34.96 24.06
N LEU A 246 -4.58 -34.57 23.79
CA LEU A 246 -5.78 -35.38 23.94
C LEU A 246 -6.14 -36.12 22.65
N GLU A 247 -6.10 -35.39 21.53
CA GLU A 247 -6.46 -35.88 20.19
C GLU A 247 -5.57 -35.21 19.14
N THR A 248 -5.18 -35.94 18.09
CA THR A 248 -4.48 -35.40 16.92
C THR A 248 -5.49 -35.11 15.83
N LEU A 249 -5.57 -33.86 15.39
CA LEU A 249 -6.49 -33.44 14.33
C LEU A 249 -5.91 -33.71 12.94
N VAL A 250 -4.64 -33.37 12.73
CA VAL A 250 -3.95 -33.60 11.46
C VAL A 250 -2.46 -33.86 11.68
N GLU A 251 -1.89 -34.64 10.77
CA GLU A 251 -0.46 -34.90 10.63
C GLU A 251 -0.09 -34.81 9.14
N GLY A 252 1.07 -34.24 8.81
CA GLY A 252 1.56 -34.12 7.45
C GLY A 252 3.07 -33.88 7.38
N ASP A 253 3.68 -34.20 6.25
CA ASP A 253 5.11 -33.97 6.00
C ASP A 253 5.32 -32.73 5.13
N ALA A 254 6.35 -31.93 5.42
CA ALA A 254 6.65 -30.69 4.71
C ALA A 254 8.15 -30.32 4.75
N GLU A 255 8.56 -29.32 3.97
CA GLU A 255 9.84 -28.63 4.14
C GLU A 255 9.64 -27.35 4.99
N LEU A 256 10.57 -27.04 5.88
CA LEU A 256 10.48 -25.88 6.77
C LEU A 256 11.41 -24.75 6.31
N HIS A 257 10.85 -23.54 6.22
CA HIS A 257 11.57 -22.31 5.89
C HIS A 257 11.26 -21.21 6.92
N LEU A 258 12.24 -20.36 7.21
CA LEU A 258 12.12 -19.24 8.14
C LEU A 258 12.35 -17.93 7.37
N PHE A 259 11.48 -16.93 7.60
CA PHE A 259 11.67 -15.60 7.05
C PHE A 259 12.87 -14.91 7.71
N ASP A 260 13.80 -14.42 6.88
CA ASP A 260 14.98 -13.72 7.33
C ASP A 260 14.84 -12.21 7.11
N PHE A 261 14.85 -11.42 8.20
CA PHE A 261 14.60 -9.98 8.14
C PHE A 261 15.65 -9.18 7.36
N PRO A 262 16.96 -9.50 7.41
CA PRO A 262 17.95 -8.82 6.57
C PRO A 262 17.79 -9.09 5.08
N SER A 263 17.52 -10.34 4.67
CA SER A 263 17.39 -10.69 3.25
C SER A 263 15.99 -10.45 2.68
N GLY A 264 14.95 -10.36 3.51
CA GLY A 264 13.56 -10.22 3.07
C GLY A 264 13.01 -11.49 2.40
N MET A 265 13.63 -12.65 2.62
CA MET A 265 13.28 -13.91 1.95
C MET A 265 13.12 -15.06 2.94
N PHE A 266 12.38 -16.10 2.54
CA PHE A 266 12.28 -17.35 3.29
C PHE A 266 13.49 -18.25 3.04
N ILE A 267 14.27 -18.52 4.09
CA ILE A 267 15.46 -19.37 4.03
C ILE A 267 15.11 -20.76 4.57
N ARG A 268 15.38 -21.79 3.76
CA ARG A 268 15.15 -23.20 4.15
C ARG A 268 15.97 -23.58 5.39
N GLN A 269 15.29 -24.14 6.37
CA GLN A 269 15.86 -24.60 7.63
C GLN A 269 16.01 -26.12 7.68
N ASP A 270 14.98 -26.85 7.24
CA ASP A 270 14.95 -28.31 7.27
C ASP A 270 14.23 -28.85 6.02
N PRO A 271 14.84 -29.76 5.25
CA PRO A 271 14.20 -30.35 4.08
C PRO A 271 13.06 -31.32 4.40
N LYS A 272 12.92 -31.78 5.65
CA LYS A 272 11.83 -32.70 6.02
C LYS A 272 11.43 -32.55 7.48
N VAL A 273 10.22 -32.04 7.68
CA VAL A 273 9.58 -31.92 8.99
C VAL A 273 8.22 -32.59 8.99
N ASN A 274 7.83 -33.11 10.15
CA ASN A 274 6.50 -33.58 10.44
C ASN A 274 5.73 -32.48 11.18
N VAL A 275 4.56 -32.14 10.65
CA VAL A 275 3.67 -31.10 11.15
C VAL A 275 2.47 -31.78 11.77
N THR A 276 2.20 -31.48 13.04
CA THR A 276 1.05 -32.03 13.77
C THR A 276 0.22 -30.93 14.40
N VAL A 277 -1.10 -31.06 14.30
CA VAL A 277 -2.05 -30.22 15.05
C VAL A 277 -2.76 -31.10 16.06
N THR A 278 -2.68 -30.72 17.34
CA THR A 278 -3.23 -31.50 18.45
C THR A 278 -4.17 -30.67 19.31
N GLU A 279 -5.20 -31.30 19.85
CA GLU A 279 -6.03 -30.73 20.90
C GLU A 279 -5.37 -30.94 22.26
N ILE A 280 -5.22 -29.88 23.05
CA ILE A 280 -4.63 -29.92 24.39
C ILE A 280 -5.66 -29.70 25.51
N GLY A 281 -6.94 -29.51 25.15
CA GLY A 281 -8.07 -29.31 26.07
C GLY A 281 -8.44 -27.85 26.27
N ASP A 282 -9.59 -27.60 26.92
CA ASP A 282 -10.14 -26.27 27.20
C ASP A 282 -10.24 -25.34 25.96
N TRP A 283 -10.52 -25.91 24.79
CA TRP A 283 -10.57 -25.21 23.48
C TRP A 283 -9.22 -24.62 23.05
N ASN A 284 -8.13 -25.22 23.50
CA ASN A 284 -6.79 -24.89 23.08
C ASN A 284 -6.26 -26.00 22.19
N TYR A 285 -5.55 -25.57 21.14
CA TYR A 285 -4.97 -26.43 20.13
C TYR A 285 -3.52 -26.02 19.93
N TRP A 286 -2.71 -26.96 19.46
CA TRP A 286 -1.28 -26.82 19.42
C TRP A 286 -0.75 -27.26 18.05
N LEU A 287 0.01 -26.38 17.41
CA LEU A 287 0.78 -26.64 16.20
C LEU A 287 2.20 -27.03 16.60
N HIS A 288 2.65 -28.20 16.19
CA HIS A 288 3.97 -28.73 16.49
C HIS A 288 4.68 -29.17 15.22
N ILE A 289 5.95 -28.77 15.07
CA ILE A 289 6.78 -29.03 13.90
C ILE A 289 8.09 -29.65 14.36
N VAL A 290 8.33 -30.88 13.92
CA VAL A 290 9.47 -31.70 14.35
C VAL A 290 10.27 -32.14 13.14
N GLY A 291 11.57 -31.88 13.15
CA GLY A 291 12.51 -32.40 12.15
C GLY A 291 13.19 -33.68 12.65
N GLU A 292 14.04 -34.27 11.80
CA GLU A 292 14.75 -35.50 12.18
C GLU A 292 15.81 -35.28 13.28
N GLU A 293 16.42 -34.10 13.32
CA GLU A 293 17.51 -33.78 14.25
C GLU A 293 17.04 -33.06 15.52
N ARG A 294 15.95 -32.30 15.45
CA ARG A 294 15.42 -31.50 16.57
C ARG A 294 13.95 -31.11 16.39
N GLU A 295 13.33 -30.70 17.49
CA GLU A 295 12.05 -29.99 17.48
C GLU A 295 12.27 -28.53 17.05
N TRP A 296 11.54 -28.07 16.05
CA TRP A 296 11.71 -26.74 15.47
C TRP A 296 10.74 -25.73 16.08
N LEU A 297 9.47 -26.12 16.25
CA LEU A 297 8.42 -25.20 16.65
C LEU A 297 7.33 -25.91 17.44
N GLY A 298 6.88 -25.30 18.52
CA GLY A 298 5.65 -25.63 19.21
C GLY A 298 4.94 -24.35 19.60
N GLN A 299 3.69 -24.16 19.17
CA GLN A 299 2.92 -22.98 19.52
C GLN A 299 1.41 -23.24 19.62
N PRO A 300 0.67 -22.45 20.42
CA PRO A 300 -0.78 -22.52 20.43
C PRO A 300 -1.37 -21.97 19.13
N ILE A 301 -2.48 -22.57 18.67
CA ILE A 301 -3.25 -22.02 17.56
C ILE A 301 -4.23 -20.97 18.12
N VAL A 302 -3.95 -19.71 17.83
CA VAL A 302 -4.71 -18.53 18.27
C VAL A 302 -4.95 -17.59 17.09
N GLU A 303 -5.83 -16.60 17.27
CA GLU A 303 -6.18 -15.55 16.28
C GLU A 303 -4.97 -14.85 15.64
N ASP A 304 -3.86 -14.70 16.38
CA ASP A 304 -2.67 -14.03 15.89
C ASP A 304 -1.81 -14.89 14.94
N ILE A 305 -2.07 -16.20 14.79
CA ILE A 305 -1.26 -17.11 13.95
C ILE A 305 -1.16 -16.66 12.48
N ASN A 306 -2.12 -15.85 12.02
CA ASN A 306 -2.20 -15.25 10.68
C ASN A 306 -1.90 -16.25 9.55
N PRO A 307 -2.77 -17.26 9.35
CA PRO A 307 -2.51 -18.35 8.43
C PRO A 307 -2.76 -17.89 6.98
N VAL A 308 -1.80 -18.13 6.09
CA VAL A 308 -1.91 -17.88 4.64
C VAL A 308 -1.51 -19.15 3.88
N PHE A 309 -2.42 -19.65 3.04
CA PHE A 309 -2.20 -20.84 2.22
C PHE A 309 -2.02 -20.42 0.77
N ASN A 310 -1.04 -20.99 0.07
CA ASN A 310 -0.80 -20.73 -1.35
C ASN A 310 -0.74 -22.08 -2.08
N TYR A 311 -1.71 -22.35 -2.95
CA TYR A 311 -1.79 -23.62 -3.67
C TYR A 311 -0.79 -23.71 -4.84
N GLU A 312 -0.43 -22.59 -5.44
CA GLU A 312 0.55 -22.51 -6.54
C GLU A 312 1.93 -23.02 -6.07
N TYR A 313 2.41 -22.47 -4.96
CA TYR A 313 3.67 -22.85 -4.33
C TYR A 313 3.53 -24.00 -3.32
N LYS A 314 2.29 -24.49 -3.13
CA LYS A 314 1.92 -25.51 -2.15
C LYS A 314 2.50 -25.20 -0.78
N SER A 315 2.29 -23.98 -0.31
CA SER A 315 2.89 -23.48 0.91
C SER A 315 1.87 -22.98 1.92
N PHE A 316 2.22 -23.09 3.20
CA PHE A 316 1.48 -22.55 4.33
C PHE A 316 2.42 -21.62 5.11
N ILE A 317 2.08 -20.34 5.15
CA ILE A 317 2.81 -19.30 5.84
C ILE A 317 2.03 -18.91 7.10
N PHE A 318 2.73 -18.78 8.23
CA PHE A 318 2.12 -18.40 9.49
C PHE A 318 3.13 -17.72 10.42
N ASN A 319 2.63 -17.02 11.42
CA ASN A 319 3.43 -16.34 12.42
C ASN A 319 3.59 -17.16 13.70
N HIS A 320 4.73 -16.97 14.34
CA HIS A 320 5.09 -17.51 15.64
C HIS A 320 5.53 -16.39 16.57
N TYR A 321 5.00 -16.41 17.80
CA TYR A 321 5.25 -15.38 18.80
C TYR A 321 5.93 -15.99 20.03
N LEU A 322 7.03 -15.37 20.46
CA LEU A 322 7.73 -15.72 21.68
C LEU A 322 7.22 -14.92 22.88
N GLU A 323 7.52 -15.40 24.09
CA GLU A 323 7.18 -14.71 25.35
C GLU A 323 7.85 -13.33 25.49
N ASP A 324 8.95 -13.09 24.75
CA ASP A 324 9.64 -11.80 24.72
C ASP A 324 8.97 -10.76 23.79
N GLY A 325 7.86 -11.14 23.13
CA GLY A 325 7.12 -10.31 22.18
C GLY A 325 7.68 -10.34 20.75
N SER A 326 8.75 -11.09 20.49
CA SER A 326 9.31 -11.25 19.14
C SER A 326 8.40 -12.12 18.26
N ALA A 327 8.23 -11.70 17.01
CA ALA A 327 7.45 -12.41 16.01
C ALA A 327 8.36 -12.95 14.90
N TYR A 328 8.06 -14.15 14.42
CA TYR A 328 8.76 -14.82 13.33
C TYR A 328 7.75 -15.36 12.32
N SER A 329 8.05 -15.24 11.04
CA SER A 329 7.23 -15.82 9.97
C SER A 329 7.86 -17.10 9.46
N TRP A 330 7.09 -18.19 9.47
CA TRP A 330 7.51 -19.51 9.02
C TRP A 330 6.72 -19.91 7.78
N LEU A 331 7.35 -20.70 6.92
CA LEU A 331 6.74 -21.28 5.73
C LEU A 331 6.96 -22.79 5.72
N LEU A 332 5.86 -23.52 5.60
CA LEU A 332 5.82 -24.95 5.33
C LEU A 332 5.53 -25.17 3.86
N LYS A 333 6.38 -25.93 3.16
CA LYS A 333 6.20 -26.27 1.75
C LYS A 333 5.86 -27.75 1.60
N PHE A 334 4.78 -28.05 0.89
CA PHE A 334 4.26 -29.40 0.69
C PHE A 334 4.56 -29.89 -0.73
N ASN A 335 4.67 -31.21 -0.87
CA ASN A 335 4.91 -31.82 -2.18
C ASN A 335 3.60 -31.95 -2.97
N GLN A 336 2.53 -32.30 -2.26
CA GLN A 336 1.21 -32.57 -2.83
C GLN A 336 0.19 -31.57 -2.32
N GLN A 337 -0.76 -31.20 -3.19
CA GLN A 337 -1.85 -30.31 -2.82
C GLN A 337 -2.77 -30.93 -1.75
N GLU A 338 -3.00 -32.25 -1.82
CA GLU A 338 -3.80 -32.98 -0.82
C GLU A 338 -3.23 -32.87 0.60
N GLU A 339 -1.89 -32.82 0.74
CA GLU A 339 -1.23 -32.64 2.05
C GLU A 339 -1.49 -31.23 2.61
N LEU A 340 -1.40 -30.22 1.75
CA LEU A 340 -1.70 -28.82 2.08
C LEU A 340 -3.16 -28.66 2.51
N GLU A 341 -4.10 -29.21 1.74
CA GLU A 341 -5.54 -29.17 2.02
C GLU A 341 -5.88 -29.85 3.36
N ASN A 342 -5.23 -31.00 3.64
CA ASN A 342 -5.40 -31.71 4.91
C ASN A 342 -4.92 -30.85 6.10
N VAL A 343 -3.71 -30.27 6.00
CA VAL A 343 -3.17 -29.39 7.05
C VAL A 343 -4.02 -28.13 7.21
N GLN A 344 -4.46 -27.53 6.11
CA GLN A 344 -5.37 -26.38 6.12
C GLN A 344 -6.66 -26.70 6.87
N GLN A 345 -7.32 -27.82 6.55
CA GLN A 345 -8.54 -28.22 7.23
C GLN A 345 -8.32 -28.38 8.74
N GLY A 346 -7.22 -29.02 9.15
CA GLY A 346 -6.89 -29.22 10.57
C GLY A 346 -6.59 -27.91 11.31
N VAL A 347 -5.81 -27.01 10.71
CA VAL A 347 -5.49 -25.69 11.30
C VAL A 347 -6.74 -24.81 11.36
N MET A 348 -7.55 -24.77 10.31
CA MET A 348 -8.80 -23.98 10.28
C MET A 348 -9.83 -24.51 11.26
N GLN A 349 -9.97 -25.84 11.37
CA GLN A 349 -10.83 -26.45 12.38
C GLN A 349 -10.38 -26.05 13.79
N ALA A 350 -9.09 -26.19 14.09
CA ALA A 350 -8.53 -25.83 15.39
C ALA A 350 -8.76 -24.36 15.73
N LEU A 351 -8.50 -23.45 14.77
CA LEU A 351 -8.71 -22.02 14.94
C LEU A 351 -10.19 -21.69 15.18
N TRP A 352 -11.09 -22.28 14.40
CA TRP A 352 -12.53 -22.06 14.56
C TRP A 352 -13.06 -22.58 15.90
N GLU A 353 -12.66 -23.78 16.32
CA GLU A 353 -13.05 -24.35 17.61
C GLU A 353 -12.50 -23.53 18.78
N HIS A 354 -11.26 -23.01 18.64
CA HIS A 354 -10.66 -22.08 19.59
C HIS A 354 -11.46 -20.79 19.73
N LEU A 355 -11.87 -20.17 18.63
CA LEU A 355 -12.58 -18.89 18.64
C LEU A 355 -14.03 -19.03 19.11
N ASN A 356 -14.74 -20.05 18.62
CA ASN A 356 -16.16 -20.23 18.89
C ASN A 356 -16.45 -20.98 20.20
N LYS A 357 -15.41 -21.53 20.84
CA LYS A 357 -15.52 -22.36 22.07
C LYS A 357 -16.60 -23.44 21.93
N MET A 358 -16.65 -24.04 20.74
CA MET A 358 -17.64 -25.02 20.31
C MET A 358 -16.97 -26.05 19.40
N LYS A 359 -17.35 -27.33 19.52
CA LYS A 359 -16.82 -28.37 18.64
C LYS A 359 -17.38 -28.22 17.23
N TRP A 360 -16.51 -28.34 16.24
CA TRP A 360 -16.75 -28.27 14.80
C TRP A 360 -17.91 -29.18 14.40
N GLY A 361 -17.91 -30.44 14.87
CA GLY A 361 -18.98 -31.40 14.60
C GLY A 361 -20.37 -31.01 15.13
N LYS A 362 -20.47 -30.04 16.05
CA LYS A 362 -21.76 -29.51 16.54
C LYS A 362 -22.26 -28.30 15.74
N ALA A 363 -21.40 -27.65 14.95
CA ALA A 363 -21.81 -26.55 14.08
C ALA A 363 -22.73 -27.07 12.97
N LYS A 364 -23.56 -26.22 12.39
CA LYS A 364 -24.40 -26.64 11.25
C LYS A 364 -23.51 -26.90 10.04
N ASP A 365 -23.83 -27.92 9.23
CA ASP A 365 -23.03 -28.26 8.04
C ASP A 365 -22.85 -27.05 7.12
N THR A 366 -23.90 -26.25 6.96
CA THR A 366 -23.89 -25.03 6.12
C THR A 366 -23.01 -23.92 6.65
N ASP A 367 -22.84 -23.84 7.97
CA ASP A 367 -21.99 -22.83 8.59
C ASP A 367 -20.52 -23.30 8.53
N ARG A 368 -20.28 -24.62 8.64
CA ARG A 368 -18.95 -25.23 8.44
C ARG A 368 -18.44 -25.04 7.03
N GLU A 369 -19.27 -25.34 6.03
CA GLU A 369 -18.97 -25.17 4.61
C GLU A 369 -18.67 -23.69 4.29
N TYR A 370 -19.52 -22.77 4.74
CA TYR A 370 -19.30 -21.33 4.57
C TYR A 370 -17.98 -20.85 5.19
N VAL A 371 -17.63 -21.34 6.37
CA VAL A 371 -16.37 -21.00 7.05
C VAL A 371 -15.18 -21.55 6.28
N LEU A 372 -15.22 -22.81 5.83
CA LEU A 372 -14.15 -23.40 5.03
C LEU A 372 -13.95 -22.67 3.70
N GLU A 373 -15.03 -22.36 2.99
CA GLU A 373 -14.98 -21.59 1.74
C GLU A 373 -14.47 -20.16 1.95
N ALA A 374 -14.93 -19.46 3.00
CA ALA A 374 -14.42 -18.13 3.32
C ALA A 374 -12.92 -18.13 3.68
N PHE A 375 -12.42 -19.25 4.21
CA PHE A 375 -10.99 -19.46 4.43
C PHE A 375 -10.25 -20.01 3.20
N GLN A 376 -10.94 -20.50 2.17
CA GLN A 376 -10.32 -20.79 0.88
C GLN A 376 -10.00 -19.48 0.14
N ASP A 377 -10.78 -18.40 0.30
CA ASP A 377 -10.41 -17.07 -0.23
C ASP A 377 -9.17 -16.44 0.46
N LEU A 378 -8.55 -17.12 1.44
CA LEU A 378 -7.19 -16.84 1.92
C LEU A 378 -6.10 -17.28 0.92
N THR A 379 -6.50 -17.91 -0.18
CA THR A 379 -5.55 -18.48 -1.13
C THR A 379 -5.20 -17.47 -2.19
N MET A 380 -3.90 -17.25 -2.37
CA MET A 380 -3.40 -16.63 -3.59
C MET A 380 -3.65 -17.62 -4.75
N GLU A 381 -4.82 -17.52 -5.38
CA GLU A 381 -5.10 -18.08 -6.70
C GLU A 381 -4.94 -16.95 -7.73
N ASP A 382 -3.97 -17.09 -8.64
CA ASP A 382 -3.81 -16.15 -9.74
C ASP A 382 -4.87 -16.43 -10.83
N VAL A 383 -5.61 -15.37 -11.18
CA VAL A 383 -6.39 -15.21 -12.41
C VAL A 383 -5.38 -15.13 -13.58
N PRO A 384 -5.72 -15.53 -14.83
CA PRO A 384 -4.77 -15.49 -15.94
C PRO A 384 -4.12 -14.11 -16.08
N GLU A 385 -2.86 -14.10 -16.56
CA GLU A 385 -2.15 -12.90 -17.06
C GLU A 385 -2.96 -12.27 -18.21
N GLU A 386 -4.06 -11.58 -17.89
CA GLU A 386 -4.47 -10.43 -18.66
C GLU A 386 -3.40 -9.38 -18.40
N GLU A 387 -2.87 -8.85 -19.50
CA GLU A 387 -1.76 -7.89 -19.60
C GLU A 387 -1.68 -7.01 -18.35
N GLU A 388 -0.49 -6.93 -17.76
CA GLU A 388 -0.18 -5.96 -16.71
C GLU A 388 -0.30 -4.55 -17.31
N GLU A 389 -1.53 -4.10 -17.56
CA GLU A 389 -1.88 -2.70 -17.70
C GLU A 389 -1.29 -2.01 -16.48
N GLU A 390 -0.36 -1.14 -16.81
CA GLU A 390 0.71 -0.64 -16.00
C GLU A 390 0.23 -0.23 -14.61
N GLU A 391 1.10 -0.40 -13.63
CA GLU A 391 0.98 0.26 -12.33
C GLU A 391 1.05 1.81 -12.42
N GLY A 392 0.82 2.41 -13.60
CA GLY A 392 0.84 3.84 -13.88
C GLY A 392 -0.48 4.59 -13.64
N GLU A 393 -1.65 3.92 -13.64
CA GLU A 393 -2.93 4.63 -13.52
C GLU A 393 -3.24 5.22 -12.12
N GLU A 394 -2.44 4.94 -11.08
CA GLU A 394 -2.54 5.65 -9.79
C GLU A 394 -1.38 6.66 -9.57
N GLU A 395 -0.47 6.85 -10.55
CA GLU A 395 0.62 7.84 -10.51
C GLU A 395 0.43 9.04 -11.48
N GLU A 396 -0.65 9.11 -12.27
CA GLU A 396 -1.07 10.37 -12.89
C GLU A 396 -1.84 11.23 -11.88
N TYR A 397 -1.09 11.89 -11.01
CA TYR A 397 -1.53 13.14 -10.43
C TYR A 397 -0.78 14.24 -11.18
N GLU A 398 -1.51 15.09 -11.90
CA GLU A 398 -1.01 16.34 -12.47
C GLU A 398 0.10 16.92 -11.57
N GLU A 399 1.29 17.15 -12.15
CA GLU A 399 2.32 17.98 -11.55
C GLU A 399 1.80 19.42 -11.44
N GLU A 400 0.86 19.67 -10.53
CA GLU A 400 0.84 20.97 -9.88
C GLU A 400 2.06 21.00 -8.97
N ASP A 401 3.06 21.77 -9.40
CA ASP A 401 4.23 22.22 -8.64
C ASP A 401 3.81 22.82 -7.29
N GLU A 402 3.47 21.99 -6.31
CA GLU A 402 3.52 22.33 -4.89
C GLU A 402 4.77 21.68 -4.29
N ASP A 403 5.87 22.39 -4.49
CA ASP A 403 7.15 22.26 -3.82
C ASP A 403 7.00 22.57 -2.31
N THR A 404 6.16 21.81 -1.61
CA THR A 404 5.90 21.93 -0.16
C THR A 404 5.86 20.56 0.52
N ASN A 405 7.00 19.85 0.53
CA ASN A 405 7.24 18.82 1.54
C ASN A 405 7.59 19.45 2.92
N ASP A 406 6.98 20.60 3.24
CA ASP A 406 6.93 21.16 4.59
C ASP A 406 5.70 20.54 5.27
N GLN A 407 5.85 19.29 5.73
CA GLN A 407 4.90 18.64 6.62
C GLN A 407 4.83 19.47 7.91
N ARG A 408 3.79 20.30 8.02
CA ARG A 408 3.54 21.15 9.18
C ARG A 408 2.60 20.41 10.14
N SER A 409 3.18 19.74 11.11
CA SER A 409 2.44 19.18 12.25
C SER A 409 1.96 20.30 13.15
N GLU A 410 0.67 20.33 13.47
CA GLU A 410 0.11 21.34 14.38
C GLU A 410 0.08 20.79 15.81
N HIS A 411 0.85 21.41 16.70
CA HIS A 411 0.85 21.13 18.13
C HIS A 411 -0.23 21.96 18.86
N TYR A 412 -0.69 21.43 19.98
CA TYR A 412 -1.75 22.04 20.80
C TYR A 412 -1.33 23.29 21.60
N ASP A 413 -0.07 23.72 21.55
CA ASP A 413 0.43 24.84 22.37
C ASP A 413 0.61 26.11 21.51
N SER A 414 -0.31 27.07 21.67
CA SER A 414 -0.27 28.37 20.98
C SER A 414 -0.05 29.55 21.93
N ASP A 415 0.39 29.32 23.16
CA ASP A 415 0.72 30.40 24.12
C ASP A 415 2.22 30.41 24.47
N GLU A 416 2.89 31.48 24.00
CA GLU A 416 4.18 32.05 24.42
C GLU A 416 5.52 31.43 23.98
N SER A 417 6.22 32.20 23.12
CA SER A 417 7.66 32.21 22.80
C SER A 417 8.29 30.97 22.15
N GLU A 418 8.97 31.19 21.02
CA GLU A 418 9.71 30.21 20.19
C GLU A 418 10.93 29.54 20.88
N ASP A 419 10.96 29.44 22.21
CA ASP A 419 12.16 29.04 22.97
C ASP A 419 11.92 28.03 24.11
N ASP A 420 10.84 27.23 24.08
CA ASP A 420 10.70 26.07 24.98
C ASP A 420 10.30 24.79 24.23
N VAL A 421 11.26 23.88 24.12
CA VAL A 421 11.13 22.53 23.53
C VAL A 421 10.53 21.57 24.56
N GLU A 422 9.37 21.89 25.14
CA GLU A 422 8.59 20.91 25.91
C GLU A 422 7.61 20.18 24.96
N THR A 423 8.08 19.14 24.27
CA THR A 423 7.29 18.36 23.28
C THR A 423 6.21 17.46 23.87
N ARG A 424 5.93 17.56 25.19
CA ARG A 424 4.92 16.74 25.86
C ARG A 424 4.09 17.59 26.83
N PRO A 425 2.79 17.75 26.57
CA PRO A 425 1.88 18.43 27.48
C PRO A 425 1.90 17.78 28.86
N LYS A 426 1.90 18.61 29.92
CA LYS A 426 1.96 18.17 31.33
C LYS A 426 0.68 17.46 31.82
N ASP A 427 -0.37 17.39 31.01
CA ASP A 427 -1.69 16.86 31.39
C ASP A 427 -1.83 15.33 31.28
N GLY A 428 -0.98 14.67 30.50
CA GLY A 428 -0.98 13.21 30.34
C GLY A 428 -2.18 12.65 29.56
N ASP A 429 -3.02 13.53 29.00
CA ASP A 429 -4.12 13.14 28.11
C ASP A 429 -3.60 12.89 26.70
N GLU A 430 -4.23 11.95 25.97
CA GLU A 430 -3.90 11.64 24.58
C GLU A 430 -5.11 11.83 23.68
N ASN A 431 -4.85 12.07 22.39
CA ASN A 431 -5.89 12.05 21.37
C ASN A 431 -6.56 10.66 21.31
N SER A 432 -7.87 10.63 21.13
CA SER A 432 -8.67 9.40 21.27
C SER A 432 -9.74 9.21 20.20
N GLN A 433 -10.26 10.27 19.61
CA GLN A 433 -11.27 10.22 18.54
C GLN A 433 -11.03 11.34 17.54
N LEU A 434 -11.35 11.08 16.27
CA LEU A 434 -11.33 12.03 15.17
C LEU A 434 -12.71 12.07 14.50
N ALA A 435 -13.26 13.27 14.35
CA ALA A 435 -14.48 13.51 13.58
C ALA A 435 -14.21 14.55 12.48
N VAL A 436 -14.55 14.22 11.24
CA VAL A 436 -14.32 15.07 10.06
C VAL A 436 -15.64 15.71 9.64
N GLY A 437 -15.63 17.03 9.50
CA GLY A 437 -16.76 17.83 8.99
C GLY A 437 -17.01 17.56 7.50
N TYR A 438 -18.27 17.57 7.10
CA TYR A 438 -18.68 17.34 5.71
C TYR A 438 -19.09 18.64 5.01
N LYS A 439 -19.49 19.65 5.78
CA LYS A 439 -19.97 20.94 5.28
C LYS A 439 -19.02 22.07 5.63
N HIS A 440 -18.45 22.00 6.82
CA HIS A 440 -17.39 22.92 7.22
C HIS A 440 -16.07 22.19 7.12
N ASP A 441 -15.10 22.77 6.42
CA ASP A 441 -13.72 22.27 6.25
C ASP A 441 -12.99 22.27 7.60
N ARG A 442 -13.41 21.40 8.51
CA ARG A 442 -12.93 21.30 9.89
C ARG A 442 -12.89 19.85 10.35
N SER A 443 -11.86 19.55 11.13
CA SER A 443 -11.74 18.30 11.87
C SER A 443 -11.72 18.58 13.36
N PHE A 444 -12.29 17.65 14.13
CA PHE A 444 -12.39 17.73 15.58
C PHE A 444 -11.70 16.52 16.19
N VAL A 445 -10.77 16.76 17.11
CA VAL A 445 -10.01 15.70 17.77
C VAL A 445 -10.27 15.75 19.27
N VAL A 446 -10.78 14.65 19.82
CA VAL A 446 -11.05 14.51 21.26
C VAL A 446 -9.76 14.11 21.97
N ARG A 447 -9.40 14.88 23.01
CA ARG A 447 -8.23 14.67 23.86
C ARG A 447 -8.65 14.86 25.32
N GLY A 448 -8.78 13.78 26.08
CA GLY A 448 -9.25 13.84 27.47
C GLY A 448 -10.62 14.53 27.59
N ASP A 449 -10.66 15.64 28.31
CA ASP A 449 -11.85 16.49 28.50
C ASP A 449 -11.92 17.70 27.54
N LYS A 450 -11.09 17.69 26.48
CA LYS A 450 -10.95 18.76 25.49
C LYS A 450 -11.24 18.25 24.08
N ILE A 451 -11.63 19.18 23.19
CA ILE A 451 -11.74 18.95 21.75
C ILE A 451 -10.93 20.01 21.01
N GLY A 452 -9.89 19.59 20.30
CA GLY A 452 -9.15 20.43 19.36
C GLY A 452 -9.92 20.59 18.05
N VAL A 453 -9.99 21.82 17.53
CA VAL A 453 -10.64 22.16 16.27
C VAL A 453 -9.59 22.57 15.27
N PHE A 454 -9.52 21.85 14.15
CA PHE A 454 -8.55 22.07 13.09
C PHE A 454 -9.30 22.46 11.82
N LYS A 455 -8.92 23.59 11.22
CA LYS A 455 -9.48 24.05 9.95
C LYS A 455 -8.66 23.44 8.80
N HIS A 456 -9.31 22.98 7.74
CA HIS A 456 -8.60 22.57 6.53
C HIS A 456 -8.33 23.82 5.70
N THR A 457 -7.10 23.94 5.23
CA THR A 457 -6.66 25.07 4.42
C THR A 457 -6.69 24.70 2.93
N PRO A 458 -6.68 25.69 2.01
CA PRO A 458 -6.69 25.43 0.57
C PRO A 458 -5.46 24.64 0.08
N ASP A 459 -4.31 24.83 0.72
CA ASP A 459 -3.02 24.15 0.51
C ASP A 459 -2.97 22.73 1.14
N ASN A 460 -4.13 22.11 1.39
CA ASN A 460 -4.24 20.77 1.98
C ASN A 460 -3.44 20.59 3.29
N GLN A 461 -3.41 21.62 4.13
CA GLN A 461 -2.87 21.55 5.48
C GLN A 461 -3.99 21.62 6.53
N LEU A 462 -3.63 21.29 7.77
CA LEU A 462 -4.46 21.59 8.94
C LEU A 462 -3.91 22.82 9.62
N GLN A 463 -4.81 23.72 10.01
CA GLN A 463 -4.49 24.84 10.87
C GLN A 463 -5.24 24.67 12.19
N PHE A 464 -4.53 24.66 13.31
CA PHE A 464 -5.18 24.68 14.61
C PHE A 464 -5.99 25.98 14.77
N SER A 465 -7.28 25.83 15.05
CA SER A 465 -8.20 26.97 15.18
C SER A 465 -8.48 27.33 16.63
N THR A 466 -8.85 26.35 17.45
CA THR A 466 -9.18 26.56 18.87
C THR A 466 -9.27 25.23 19.62
N THR A 467 -9.26 25.27 20.94
CA THR A 467 -9.57 24.12 21.80
C THR A 467 -10.82 24.40 22.63
N ILE A 468 -11.83 23.55 22.49
CA ILE A 468 -13.00 23.51 23.37
C ILE A 468 -12.60 22.73 24.62
N SER A 469 -12.36 23.44 25.72
CA SER A 469 -11.88 22.85 26.97
C SER A 469 -12.99 22.60 27.98
N ASN A 470 -12.74 21.69 28.92
CA ASN A 470 -13.56 21.50 30.12
C ASN A 470 -14.99 21.06 29.79
N ILE A 471 -15.11 20.00 28.99
CA ILE A 471 -16.39 19.46 28.56
C ILE A 471 -17.17 19.00 29.79
N LYS A 472 -18.27 19.70 30.03
CA LYS A 472 -19.13 19.51 31.20
C LYS A 472 -20.53 19.19 30.77
N THR A 473 -21.16 18.29 31.49
CA THR A 473 -22.61 18.10 31.43
C THR A 473 -23.34 19.42 31.73
N PRO A 474 -24.61 19.59 31.32
CA PRO A 474 -25.41 20.77 31.68
C PRO A 474 -25.55 20.98 33.20
N LYS A 475 -25.31 19.93 33.99
CA LYS A 475 -25.28 19.94 35.46
C LYS A 475 -23.91 20.34 36.05
N GLY A 476 -22.92 20.67 35.22
CA GLY A 476 -21.59 21.14 35.62
C GLY A 476 -20.56 20.05 35.92
N LYS A 477 -20.90 18.76 35.77
CA LYS A 477 -19.95 17.65 35.95
C LYS A 477 -19.09 17.47 34.69
N ALA A 478 -17.77 17.54 34.82
CA ALA A 478 -16.83 17.27 33.73
C ALA A 478 -16.83 15.77 33.36
N PHE A 479 -16.59 15.46 32.09
CA PHE A 479 -16.43 14.08 31.62
C PHE A 479 -15.60 14.03 30.32
N ASN A 480 -15.00 12.86 30.07
CA ASN A 480 -14.24 12.62 28.85
C ASN A 480 -15.17 11.95 27.82
N PRO A 481 -15.43 12.58 26.65
CA PRO A 481 -16.24 11.98 25.61
C PRO A 481 -15.58 10.71 25.06
N HIS A 482 -16.29 9.57 25.11
CA HIS A 482 -15.75 8.30 24.63
C HIS A 482 -16.00 8.08 23.14
N LYS A 483 -17.18 8.48 22.65
CA LYS A 483 -17.53 8.50 21.23
C LYS A 483 -18.17 9.83 20.90
N VAL A 484 -17.89 10.30 19.69
CA VAL A 484 -18.43 11.54 19.16
C VAL A 484 -18.97 11.35 17.75
N MET A 485 -19.98 12.12 17.38
CA MET A 485 -20.51 12.17 16.02
C MET A 485 -20.98 13.59 15.72
N LEU A 486 -20.54 14.14 14.60
CA LEU A 486 -21.03 15.42 14.10
C LEU A 486 -22.47 15.27 13.62
N HIS A 487 -23.26 16.31 13.82
CA HIS A 487 -24.69 16.27 13.60
C HIS A 487 -25.22 17.63 13.13
N GLN A 488 -26.37 17.61 12.44
CA GLN A 488 -27.03 18.82 11.92
C GLN A 488 -26.06 19.77 11.19
N GLN A 489 -25.46 19.33 10.08
CA GLN A 489 -24.61 20.18 9.24
C GLN A 489 -23.34 20.69 9.94
N ASP A 490 -22.72 19.83 10.75
CA ASP A 490 -21.55 20.12 11.60
C ASP A 490 -21.76 21.27 12.59
N ARG A 491 -23.01 21.60 12.92
CA ARG A 491 -23.31 22.62 13.94
C ARG A 491 -23.28 22.02 15.35
N ASP A 492 -23.74 20.78 15.48
CA ASP A 492 -23.87 20.12 16.75
C ASP A 492 -22.93 18.89 16.79
N MET A 493 -22.44 18.53 17.97
CA MET A 493 -21.72 17.28 18.20
C MET A 493 -22.42 16.47 19.30
N ILE A 494 -22.68 15.20 19.01
CA ILE A 494 -23.24 14.26 19.97
C ILE A 494 -22.08 13.59 20.71
N LEU A 495 -22.13 13.62 22.04
CA LEU A 495 -21.09 13.09 22.92
C LEU A 495 -21.66 11.95 23.78
N GLN A 496 -20.90 10.86 23.89
CA GLN A 496 -21.21 9.73 24.79
C GLN A 496 -20.30 9.76 26.02
N ASN A 497 -20.90 9.52 27.20
CA ASN A 497 -20.18 9.35 28.46
C ASN A 497 -20.37 7.90 28.96
N LEU A 498 -19.28 7.15 29.12
CA LEU A 498 -19.33 5.77 29.61
C LEU A 498 -19.87 5.62 31.04
N GLU A 499 -19.73 6.65 31.88
CA GLU A 499 -20.29 6.64 33.24
C GLU A 499 -21.83 6.67 33.23
N ASN A 500 -22.43 7.17 32.15
CA ASN A 500 -23.87 7.31 32.00
C ASN A 500 -24.31 6.78 30.62
N PRO A 501 -24.25 5.46 30.40
CA PRO A 501 -24.41 4.86 29.06
C PRO A 501 -25.83 5.01 28.48
N ASN A 502 -26.80 5.41 29.29
CA ASN A 502 -28.19 5.61 28.88
C ASN A 502 -28.48 7.05 28.40
N ASN A 503 -27.50 7.95 28.55
CA ASN A 503 -27.63 9.36 28.19
C ASN A 503 -26.63 9.72 27.10
N LEU A 504 -27.03 10.62 26.22
CA LEU A 504 -26.17 11.30 25.26
C LEU A 504 -26.21 12.81 25.53
N TYR A 505 -25.18 13.52 25.11
CA TYR A 505 -25.06 14.95 25.34
C TYR A 505 -24.92 15.67 24.00
N ARG A 506 -25.64 16.77 23.81
CA ARG A 506 -25.48 17.62 22.63
C ARG A 506 -24.60 18.81 22.98
N MET A 507 -23.48 18.92 22.29
CA MET A 507 -22.65 20.11 22.28
C MET A 507 -22.98 20.96 21.06
N ASP A 508 -23.13 22.25 21.27
CA ASP A 508 -23.19 23.24 20.21
C ASP A 508 -21.75 23.68 19.89
N LEU A 509 -21.33 23.49 18.64
CA LEU A 509 -19.96 23.77 18.21
C LEU A 509 -19.69 25.26 17.98
N GLU A 510 -20.73 26.08 17.81
CA GLU A 510 -20.56 27.54 17.72
C GLU A 510 -20.19 28.13 19.08
N THR A 511 -20.83 27.65 20.15
CA THR A 511 -20.58 28.11 21.52
C THR A 511 -19.51 27.30 22.25
N GLY A 512 -19.21 26.08 21.78
CA GLY A 512 -18.30 25.15 22.43
C GLY A 512 -18.84 24.63 23.77
N THR A 513 -20.16 24.59 23.96
CA THR A 513 -20.78 24.19 25.23
C THR A 513 -21.80 23.07 25.07
N VAL A 514 -21.88 22.19 26.07
CA VAL A 514 -22.92 21.16 26.12
C VAL A 514 -24.24 21.81 26.54
N VAL A 515 -25.15 21.91 25.59
CA VAL A 515 -26.42 22.64 25.73
C VAL A 515 -27.58 21.73 26.16
N ASP A 516 -27.56 20.45 25.77
CA ASP A 516 -28.64 19.50 26.11
C ASP A 516 -28.10 18.16 26.64
N GLU A 517 -28.90 17.53 27.51
CA GLU A 517 -28.74 16.15 27.97
C GLU A 517 -29.95 15.33 27.49
N TRP A 518 -29.68 14.27 26.72
CA TRP A 518 -30.67 13.39 26.13
C TRP A 518 -30.67 12.05 26.84
N LYS A 519 -31.67 11.84 27.70
CA LYS A 519 -31.96 10.52 28.25
C LYS A 519 -32.59 9.63 27.18
N VAL A 520 -31.84 8.65 26.69
CA VAL A 520 -32.32 7.81 25.59
C VAL A 520 -33.37 6.81 26.09
N HIS A 521 -33.04 6.03 27.11
CA HIS A 521 -33.96 5.08 27.73
C HIS A 521 -33.53 4.73 29.16
N ASP A 522 -34.44 4.23 30.00
CA ASP A 522 -34.17 3.82 31.39
C ASP A 522 -33.34 2.53 31.50
N ASP A 523 -33.69 1.52 30.70
CA ASP A 523 -33.09 0.17 30.79
C ASP A 523 -32.18 -0.21 29.60
N ILE A 524 -32.15 0.60 28.53
CA ILE A 524 -31.47 0.27 27.28
C ILE A 524 -30.29 1.24 27.12
N PRO A 525 -29.05 0.78 27.33
CA PRO A 525 -27.87 1.63 27.16
C PRO A 525 -27.57 1.86 25.67
N VAL A 526 -27.05 3.04 25.35
CA VAL A 526 -26.47 3.35 24.05
C VAL A 526 -25.02 2.88 24.07
N LYS A 527 -24.74 1.82 23.32
CA LYS A 527 -23.37 1.30 23.13
C LYS A 527 -22.73 1.88 21.86
N VAL A 528 -23.51 1.95 20.79
CA VAL A 528 -23.11 2.53 19.50
C VAL A 528 -24.22 3.48 19.04
N PHE A 529 -23.83 4.57 18.40
CA PHE A 529 -24.74 5.42 17.65
C PHE A 529 -24.11 5.72 16.30
N ALA A 530 -24.96 5.85 15.29
CA ALA A 530 -24.59 6.03 13.90
C ALA A 530 -25.58 6.99 13.23
N PRO A 531 -25.18 7.68 12.15
CA PRO A 531 -26.11 8.51 11.40
C PRO A 531 -27.24 7.66 10.80
N GLU A 532 -28.35 8.30 10.40
CA GLU A 532 -29.48 7.59 9.74
C GLU A 532 -29.12 7.02 8.37
N ASN A 533 -28.24 7.73 7.68
CA ASN A 533 -27.70 7.41 6.37
C ASN A 533 -26.29 7.99 6.28
N LYS A 534 -25.48 7.51 5.33
CA LYS A 534 -24.04 7.85 5.23
C LYS A 534 -23.77 9.36 5.18
N PHE A 535 -24.68 10.14 4.61
CA PHE A 535 -24.56 11.59 4.41
C PHE A 535 -25.46 12.43 5.32
N ALA A 536 -26.04 11.84 6.38
CA ALA A 536 -27.00 12.53 7.24
C ALA A 536 -26.43 13.82 7.84
N GLN A 537 -25.11 13.82 8.10
CA GLN A 537 -24.34 14.97 8.58
C GLN A 537 -24.45 16.20 7.66
N MET A 538 -24.69 16.04 6.35
CA MET A 538 -24.86 17.16 5.40
C MET A 538 -26.26 17.81 5.46
N SER A 539 -27.20 17.14 6.12
CA SER A 539 -28.60 17.56 6.23
C SER A 539 -28.91 18.09 7.63
N GLY A 540 -30.06 18.74 7.77
CA GLY A 540 -30.61 19.10 9.07
C GLY A 540 -31.31 17.94 9.79
N GLU A 541 -31.04 16.69 9.40
CA GLU A 541 -31.62 15.51 10.04
C GLU A 541 -31.25 15.50 11.53
N GLN A 542 -32.26 15.31 12.38
CA GLN A 542 -32.08 15.38 13.83
C GLN A 542 -32.07 14.01 14.46
N THR A 543 -32.70 13.04 13.80
CA THR A 543 -32.77 11.67 14.30
C THR A 543 -31.50 10.91 13.91
N PHE A 544 -31.19 9.87 14.67
CA PHE A 544 -30.03 9.02 14.43
C PHE A 544 -30.28 7.62 14.99
N LEU A 545 -29.41 6.68 14.63
CA LEU A 545 -29.52 5.30 15.07
C LEU A 545 -28.82 5.11 16.40
N GLY A 546 -29.47 4.40 17.31
CA GLY A 546 -28.90 3.91 18.57
C GLY A 546 -28.91 2.39 18.61
N LEU A 547 -27.83 1.82 19.14
CA LEU A 547 -27.69 0.39 19.33
C LEU A 547 -27.22 0.08 20.75
N SER A 548 -27.86 -0.93 21.33
CA SER A 548 -27.42 -1.58 22.57
C SER A 548 -26.84 -2.96 22.25
N GLY A 549 -26.52 -3.77 23.27
CA GLY A 549 -26.02 -5.13 23.05
C GLY A 549 -27.00 -6.08 22.33
N ASN A 550 -28.30 -5.79 22.32
CA ASN A 550 -29.30 -6.64 21.66
C ASN A 550 -30.48 -5.88 21.03
N ALA A 551 -30.42 -4.55 20.97
CA ALA A 551 -31.48 -3.73 20.37
C ALA A 551 -30.92 -2.70 19.40
N LEU A 552 -31.69 -2.42 18.35
CA LEU A 552 -31.51 -1.31 17.42
C LEU A 552 -32.73 -0.40 17.55
N TYR A 553 -32.55 0.90 17.60
CA TYR A 553 -33.65 1.86 17.75
C TYR A 553 -33.29 3.22 17.16
N ARG A 554 -34.32 4.04 16.93
CA ARG A 554 -34.16 5.43 16.51
C ARG A 554 -34.13 6.30 17.76
N VAL A 555 -33.23 7.25 17.77
CA VAL A 555 -33.18 8.31 18.78
C VAL A 555 -33.70 9.58 18.12
N ASP A 556 -34.76 10.14 18.70
CA ASP A 556 -35.31 11.42 18.30
C ASP A 556 -35.19 12.42 19.46
N PRO A 557 -34.25 13.39 19.37
CA PRO A 557 -34.06 14.43 20.38
C PRO A 557 -35.32 15.25 20.68
N ARG A 558 -36.29 15.32 19.76
CA ARG A 558 -37.50 16.15 19.87
C ARG A 558 -38.55 15.55 20.80
N LEU A 559 -38.47 14.26 21.10
CA LEU A 559 -39.42 13.59 21.99
C LEU A 559 -39.34 14.15 23.42
N ALA A 560 -40.48 14.25 24.10
CA ALA A 560 -40.52 14.63 25.50
C ALA A 560 -40.16 13.43 26.39
N GLY A 561 -39.24 13.61 27.34
CA GLY A 561 -38.76 12.52 28.19
C GLY A 561 -37.72 11.64 27.49
N ASN A 562 -38.00 10.34 27.41
CA ASN A 562 -37.12 9.36 26.77
C ASN A 562 -37.03 9.62 25.25
N LYS A 563 -35.81 9.60 24.70
CA LYS A 563 -35.56 9.94 23.29
C LYS A 563 -35.62 8.74 22.35
N LEU A 564 -35.71 7.53 22.88
CA LEU A 564 -35.90 6.30 22.11
C LEU A 564 -37.31 6.29 21.48
N VAL A 565 -37.40 6.03 20.18
CA VAL A 565 -38.67 5.88 19.46
C VAL A 565 -39.17 4.43 19.57
N ASP A 566 -40.17 4.19 20.41
CA ASP A 566 -40.69 2.83 20.72
C ASP A 566 -41.16 2.08 19.47
N ASP A 567 -41.87 2.76 18.56
CA ASP A 567 -42.40 2.16 17.32
C ASP A 567 -41.30 1.66 16.36
N GLN A 568 -40.05 2.08 16.58
CA GLN A 568 -38.90 1.73 15.77
C GLN A 568 -37.81 1.03 16.60
N LEU A 569 -38.18 0.51 17.77
CA LEU A 569 -37.35 -0.36 18.56
C LEU A 569 -37.40 -1.77 18.01
N LYS A 570 -36.25 -2.29 17.60
CA LYS A 570 -36.04 -3.71 17.32
C LYS A 570 -35.15 -4.33 18.39
N GLN A 571 -35.75 -5.03 19.35
CA GLN A 571 -35.03 -5.79 20.37
C GLN A 571 -35.08 -7.30 20.09
N TYR A 572 -33.95 -7.97 20.27
CA TYR A 572 -33.82 -9.41 20.14
C TYR A 572 -33.80 -10.09 21.51
N ALA A 573 -34.47 -11.24 21.61
CA ALA A 573 -34.44 -12.07 22.83
C ALA A 573 -33.02 -12.61 23.11
N THR A 574 -32.28 -12.96 22.06
CA THR A 574 -30.91 -13.43 22.16
C THR A 574 -29.94 -12.28 22.39
N LYS A 575 -28.97 -12.48 23.28
CA LYS A 575 -27.84 -11.56 23.46
C LYS A 575 -26.91 -11.67 22.24
N ASN A 576 -27.16 -10.81 21.25
CA ASN A 576 -26.37 -10.77 20.02
C ASN A 576 -25.01 -10.08 20.22
N ALA A 577 -24.88 -9.22 21.25
CA ALA A 577 -23.68 -8.45 21.54
C ALA A 577 -23.27 -7.54 20.37
N PHE A 578 -24.18 -6.67 19.90
CA PHE A 578 -23.84 -5.72 18.83
C PHE A 578 -22.65 -4.83 19.23
N SER A 579 -21.75 -4.58 18.27
CA SER A 579 -20.45 -3.91 18.49
C SER A 579 -20.23 -2.72 17.58
N ALA A 580 -20.69 -2.78 16.32
CA ALA A 580 -20.51 -1.74 15.32
C ALA A 580 -21.75 -1.61 14.41
N ALA A 581 -21.93 -0.42 13.83
CA ALA A 581 -23.03 -0.11 12.92
C ALA A 581 -22.58 0.91 11.87
N ALA A 582 -23.14 0.79 10.67
CA ALA A 582 -22.90 1.71 9.56
C ALA A 582 -24.14 1.74 8.65
N THR A 583 -24.28 2.82 7.88
CA THR A 583 -25.45 3.05 7.03
C THR A 583 -25.07 3.45 5.62
N THR A 584 -25.87 3.04 4.65
CA THR A 584 -25.73 3.46 3.24
C THR A 584 -26.30 4.86 3.03
N ALA A 585 -26.09 5.45 1.84
CA ALA A 585 -26.72 6.73 1.46
C ALA A 585 -28.26 6.64 1.46
N LYS A 586 -28.83 5.46 1.19
CA LYS A 586 -30.28 5.20 1.23
C LYS A 586 -30.82 4.95 2.64
N GLY A 587 -29.97 4.88 3.66
CA GLY A 587 -30.36 4.57 5.04
C GLY A 587 -30.60 3.08 5.32
N HIS A 588 -30.06 2.18 4.49
CA HIS A 588 -29.95 0.77 4.86
C HIS A 588 -28.92 0.62 5.99
N ILE A 589 -29.12 -0.36 6.87
CA ILE A 589 -28.35 -0.48 8.11
C ILE A 589 -27.58 -1.81 8.10
N ALA A 590 -26.27 -1.74 8.27
CA ALA A 590 -25.43 -2.87 8.59
C ALA A 590 -25.15 -2.85 10.10
N VAL A 591 -25.29 -4.01 10.77
CA VAL A 591 -24.96 -4.17 12.19
C VAL A 591 -24.09 -5.40 12.38
N ALA A 592 -22.96 -5.22 13.06
CA ALA A 592 -22.03 -6.29 13.41
C ALA A 592 -22.08 -6.59 14.91
N SER A 593 -21.63 -7.79 15.27
CA SER A 593 -21.55 -8.25 16.65
C SER A 593 -20.12 -8.54 17.10
N GLU A 594 -19.91 -8.58 18.42
CA GLU A 594 -18.69 -9.09 19.06
C GLU A 594 -18.44 -10.57 18.76
N LYS A 595 -19.43 -11.29 18.23
CA LYS A 595 -19.29 -12.67 17.80
C LYS A 595 -18.84 -12.79 16.35
N GLY A 596 -18.78 -11.69 15.60
CA GLY A 596 -18.40 -11.67 14.19
C GLY A 596 -19.55 -11.81 13.19
N ASP A 597 -20.81 -11.93 13.62
CA ASP A 597 -21.95 -11.98 12.70
C ASP A 597 -22.36 -10.60 12.19
N ILE A 598 -22.74 -10.50 10.91
CA ILE A 598 -23.17 -9.25 10.28
C ILE A 598 -24.63 -9.38 9.83
N ARG A 599 -25.42 -8.34 10.11
CA ARG A 599 -26.85 -8.27 9.80
C ARG A 599 -27.15 -7.07 8.93
N LEU A 600 -27.85 -7.32 7.83
CA LEU A 600 -28.24 -6.29 6.85
C LEU A 600 -29.75 -6.03 6.93
N PHE A 601 -30.11 -4.77 7.11
CA PHE A 601 -31.49 -4.31 7.23
C PHE A 601 -31.82 -3.29 6.13
N ASP A 602 -33.01 -3.40 5.53
CA ASP A 602 -33.55 -2.38 4.62
C ASP A 602 -34.01 -1.12 5.40
N ARG A 603 -34.47 -1.30 6.63
CA ARG A 603 -34.93 -0.23 7.52
C ARG A 603 -34.92 -0.70 8.97
N LEU A 604 -35.04 0.27 9.86
CA LEU A 604 -35.19 0.05 11.29
C LEU A 604 -36.57 -0.56 11.66
N GLY A 605 -36.64 -1.27 12.78
CA GLY A 605 -37.89 -1.82 13.34
C GLY A 605 -38.30 -3.20 12.79
N ILE A 606 -37.58 -3.72 11.78
CA ILE A 606 -37.87 -5.04 11.20
C ILE A 606 -36.76 -6.06 11.50
N ASN A 607 -36.96 -7.32 11.10
CA ASN A 607 -35.89 -8.31 11.09
C ASN A 607 -34.91 -8.04 9.94
N ALA A 608 -33.62 -8.33 10.17
CA ALA A 608 -32.60 -8.33 9.13
C ALA A 608 -33.04 -9.19 7.93
N LYS A 609 -32.75 -8.71 6.71
CA LYS A 609 -32.96 -9.50 5.48
C LYS A 609 -31.89 -10.57 5.34
N THR A 610 -30.66 -10.21 5.65
CA THR A 610 -29.50 -11.09 5.53
C THR A 610 -28.80 -11.19 6.87
N LEU A 611 -28.43 -12.42 7.22
CA LEU A 611 -27.50 -12.73 8.30
C LEU A 611 -26.29 -13.43 7.69
N ILE A 612 -25.15 -12.75 7.75
CA ILE A 612 -23.85 -13.27 7.36
C ILE A 612 -23.25 -13.95 8.60
N PRO A 613 -22.95 -15.26 8.53
CA PRO A 613 -22.36 -15.99 9.65
C PRO A 613 -21.01 -15.40 10.10
N ALA A 614 -20.68 -15.61 11.37
CA ALA A 614 -19.39 -15.22 11.91
C ALA A 614 -18.26 -16.10 11.37
N LEU A 615 -17.12 -15.49 11.04
CA LEU A 615 -15.90 -16.19 10.66
C LEU A 615 -14.97 -16.51 11.84
N GLY A 616 -15.26 -15.98 13.03
CA GLY A 616 -14.57 -16.36 14.28
C GLY A 616 -14.13 -15.16 15.12
N ASP A 617 -13.81 -14.03 14.49
CA ASP A 617 -13.22 -12.90 15.21
C ASP A 617 -14.23 -11.77 15.51
N PRO A 618 -14.07 -11.07 16.65
CA PRO A 618 -14.92 -9.92 16.99
C PRO A 618 -14.77 -8.77 16.00
N ILE A 619 -15.90 -8.25 15.51
CA ILE A 619 -15.91 -7.04 14.69
C ILE A 619 -15.91 -5.82 15.61
N ILE A 620 -14.86 -4.99 15.49
CA ILE A 620 -14.64 -3.78 16.30
C ILE A 620 -15.07 -2.50 15.60
N GLY A 621 -15.15 -2.52 14.26
CA GLY A 621 -15.48 -1.38 13.42
C GLY A 621 -16.23 -1.80 12.17
N MET A 622 -16.98 -0.88 11.55
CA MET A 622 -17.70 -1.15 10.32
C MET A 622 -17.95 0.13 9.53
N ASP A 623 -17.88 0.01 8.20
CA ASP A 623 -18.29 1.03 7.24
C ASP A 623 -18.97 0.37 6.03
N VAL A 624 -19.72 1.14 5.25
CA VAL A 624 -20.44 0.66 4.07
C VAL A 624 -20.31 1.69 2.95
N SER A 625 -20.13 1.26 1.71
CA SER A 625 -20.15 2.17 0.56
C SER A 625 -21.49 2.92 0.45
N ALA A 626 -21.48 4.10 -0.19
CA ALA A 626 -22.66 4.95 -0.34
C ALA A 626 -23.83 4.20 -1.01
N ASP A 627 -23.53 3.42 -2.05
CA ASP A 627 -24.50 2.61 -2.78
C ASP A 627 -24.97 1.34 -2.02
N GLY A 628 -24.23 0.94 -0.98
CA GLY A 628 -24.48 -0.27 -0.20
C GLY A 628 -23.98 -1.56 -0.83
N ARG A 629 -23.16 -1.50 -1.88
CA ARG A 629 -22.56 -2.68 -2.50
C ARG A 629 -21.47 -3.28 -1.61
N TRP A 630 -20.60 -2.47 -1.02
CA TRP A 630 -19.48 -2.96 -0.23
C TRP A 630 -19.75 -2.76 1.26
N VAL A 631 -19.67 -3.85 2.03
CA VAL A 631 -19.70 -3.81 3.50
C VAL A 631 -18.30 -4.13 4.00
N LEU A 632 -17.71 -3.21 4.75
CA LEU A 632 -16.38 -3.33 5.34
C LEU A 632 -16.50 -3.57 6.83
N ALA A 633 -16.01 -4.70 7.31
CA ALA A 633 -15.94 -5.01 8.74
C ALA A 633 -14.48 -5.08 9.20
N THR A 634 -14.17 -4.42 10.31
CA THR A 634 -12.84 -4.38 10.91
C THR A 634 -12.77 -5.36 12.07
N THR A 635 -11.77 -6.25 12.06
CA THR A 635 -11.37 -7.06 13.22
C THR A 635 -10.03 -6.58 13.75
N ARG A 636 -9.48 -7.21 14.79
CA ARG A 636 -8.18 -6.82 15.34
C ARG A 636 -7.04 -7.01 14.33
N THR A 637 -7.02 -8.12 13.58
CA THR A 637 -5.85 -8.54 12.79
C THR A 637 -6.10 -8.52 11.28
N TYR A 638 -7.32 -8.28 10.82
CA TYR A 638 -7.69 -8.20 9.40
C TYR A 638 -9.01 -7.45 9.18
N LEU A 639 -9.30 -7.11 7.92
CA LEU A 639 -10.58 -6.56 7.48
C LEU A 639 -11.34 -7.58 6.64
N LEU A 640 -12.66 -7.48 6.61
CA LEU A 640 -13.53 -8.25 5.73
C LEU A 640 -14.25 -7.30 4.79
N LEU A 641 -14.06 -7.49 3.49
CA LEU A 641 -14.76 -6.78 2.42
C LEU A 641 -15.80 -7.70 1.79
N ILE A 642 -17.08 -7.33 1.91
CA ILE A 642 -18.20 -8.17 1.51
C ILE A 642 -18.96 -7.51 0.36
N ASP A 643 -19.13 -8.23 -0.76
CA ASP A 643 -20.01 -7.82 -1.85
C ASP A 643 -21.47 -8.14 -1.47
N ALA A 644 -22.23 -7.10 -1.11
CA ALA A 644 -23.64 -7.23 -0.77
C ALA A 644 -24.55 -7.33 -2.01
N LEU A 645 -24.02 -7.27 -3.24
CA LEU A 645 -24.81 -7.42 -4.46
C LEU A 645 -25.04 -8.91 -4.80
N GLN A 646 -26.31 -9.30 -4.98
CA GLN A 646 -26.65 -10.64 -5.48
C GLN A 646 -26.36 -10.74 -6.98
N LYS A 647 -25.62 -11.78 -7.36
CA LYS A 647 -25.24 -12.09 -8.75
C LYS A 647 -25.96 -13.36 -9.19
N GLY A 648 -26.95 -13.21 -10.06
CA GLY A 648 -27.78 -14.31 -10.57
C GLY A 648 -28.96 -14.68 -9.68
N GLY A 649 -29.69 -15.71 -10.11
CA GLY A 649 -30.90 -16.18 -9.42
C GLY A 649 -32.08 -15.20 -9.48
N LYS A 650 -33.06 -15.40 -8.58
CA LYS A 650 -34.32 -14.62 -8.57
C LYS A 650 -34.15 -13.16 -8.15
N ASN A 651 -33.11 -12.86 -7.38
CA ASN A 651 -32.85 -11.55 -6.80
C ASN A 651 -31.62 -10.88 -7.43
N ASP A 652 -31.24 -11.29 -8.64
CA ASP A 652 -30.11 -10.70 -9.37
C ASP A 652 -30.20 -9.16 -9.40
N GLY A 653 -29.07 -8.50 -9.13
CA GLY A 653 -28.97 -7.04 -9.05
C GLY A 653 -29.59 -6.42 -7.78
N LYS A 654 -30.05 -7.22 -6.81
CA LYS A 654 -30.54 -6.74 -5.50
C LYS A 654 -29.50 -6.83 -4.42
N LEU A 655 -29.47 -5.83 -3.55
CA LEU A 655 -28.59 -5.83 -2.40
C LEU A 655 -29.10 -6.78 -1.31
N GLY A 656 -28.17 -7.36 -0.55
CA GLY A 656 -28.41 -8.16 0.65
C GLY A 656 -29.17 -7.42 1.75
N PHE A 657 -29.19 -6.09 1.69
CA PHE A 657 -30.02 -5.22 2.52
C PHE A 657 -31.51 -5.29 2.15
N GLU A 658 -31.85 -5.48 0.87
CA GLU A 658 -33.23 -5.48 0.38
C GLU A 658 -33.82 -6.89 0.36
N LYS A 659 -33.01 -7.88 -0.04
CA LYS A 659 -33.40 -9.27 -0.22
C LYS A 659 -32.36 -10.19 0.38
N SER A 660 -32.81 -11.24 1.06
CA SER A 660 -31.93 -12.29 1.57
C SER A 660 -31.21 -13.00 0.43
N PHE A 661 -29.92 -13.23 0.58
CA PHE A 661 -29.19 -14.18 -0.27
C PHE A 661 -29.82 -15.58 -0.19
N ALA A 662 -29.68 -16.36 -1.26
CA ALA A 662 -30.04 -17.77 -1.20
C ALA A 662 -29.07 -18.51 -0.26
N LYS A 663 -29.50 -19.68 0.21
CA LYS A 663 -28.75 -20.46 1.20
C LYS A 663 -27.33 -20.79 0.70
N ASP A 664 -27.24 -21.13 -0.58
CA ASP A 664 -26.04 -21.62 -1.26
C ASP A 664 -25.35 -20.51 -2.09
N ASP A 665 -25.78 -19.25 -1.91
CA ASP A 665 -25.30 -18.07 -2.64
C ASP A 665 -25.05 -16.91 -1.65
N LYS A 666 -24.60 -17.24 -0.43
CA LYS A 666 -24.21 -16.20 0.53
C LYS A 666 -22.92 -15.55 0.06
N PRO A 667 -22.74 -14.23 0.27
CA PRO A 667 -21.54 -13.55 -0.18
C PRO A 667 -20.34 -14.07 0.62
N GLN A 668 -19.27 -14.42 -0.08
CA GLN A 668 -17.99 -14.79 0.52
C GLN A 668 -17.22 -13.51 0.85
N PRO A 669 -16.82 -13.28 2.11
CA PRO A 669 -16.06 -12.10 2.50
C PRO A 669 -14.60 -12.22 2.02
N ARG A 670 -14.11 -11.19 1.33
CA ARG A 670 -12.68 -11.05 1.01
C ARG A 670 -11.92 -10.60 2.24
N ARG A 671 -10.92 -11.37 2.67
CA ARG A 671 -10.10 -11.04 3.85
C ARG A 671 -8.91 -10.18 3.45
N LEU A 672 -8.87 -8.95 3.95
CA LEU A 672 -7.75 -8.03 3.76
C LEU A 672 -6.87 -8.06 5.00
N ALA A 673 -5.69 -8.67 4.88
CA ALA A 673 -4.71 -8.77 5.97
C ALA A 673 -3.32 -8.36 5.46
N LEU A 674 -2.45 -7.93 6.38
CA LEU A 674 -1.03 -7.79 6.07
C LEU A 674 -0.42 -9.19 5.90
N THR A 675 0.56 -9.31 5.00
CA THR A 675 1.27 -10.59 4.83
C THR A 675 1.96 -10.98 6.15
N PRO A 676 2.07 -12.29 6.46
CA PRO A 676 2.73 -12.74 7.68
C PRO A 676 4.14 -12.17 7.85
N ALA A 677 4.89 -12.02 6.76
CA ALA A 677 6.20 -11.37 6.75
C ALA A 677 6.14 -9.91 7.25
N HIS A 678 5.23 -9.09 6.72
CA HIS A 678 5.04 -7.72 7.20
C HIS A 678 4.56 -7.68 8.66
N VAL A 679 3.65 -8.58 9.06
CA VAL A 679 3.22 -8.66 10.47
C VAL A 679 4.39 -8.94 11.40
N ALA A 680 5.21 -9.93 11.07
CA ALA A 680 6.39 -10.27 11.86
C ALA A 680 7.36 -9.09 11.93
N GLN A 681 7.54 -8.37 10.83
CA GLN A 681 8.43 -7.21 10.79
C GLN A 681 7.89 -6.02 11.58
N PHE A 682 6.58 -5.73 11.47
CA PHE A 682 5.92 -4.68 12.24
C PHE A 682 6.13 -4.93 13.74
N GLN A 683 5.84 -6.15 14.20
CA GLN A 683 6.01 -6.52 15.60
C GLN A 683 7.49 -6.61 16.01
N HIS A 684 8.39 -6.97 15.11
CA HIS A 684 9.84 -6.90 15.39
C HIS A 684 10.28 -5.46 15.69
N GLU A 685 9.76 -4.49 14.94
CA GLU A 685 10.07 -3.07 15.06
C GLU A 685 9.35 -2.38 16.22
N THR A 686 8.07 -2.69 16.47
CA THR A 686 7.25 -2.02 17.49
C THR A 686 7.20 -2.75 18.82
N LYS A 687 7.51 -4.05 18.84
CA LYS A 687 7.30 -4.97 19.97
C LYS A 687 5.84 -5.08 20.42
N LEU A 688 4.90 -4.67 19.57
CA LEU A 688 3.47 -4.74 19.82
C LEU A 688 2.78 -5.60 18.74
N PRO A 689 1.75 -6.37 19.11
CA PRO A 689 0.94 -7.09 18.13
C PRO A 689 0.14 -6.12 17.27
N ILE A 690 -0.33 -6.59 16.12
CA ILE A 690 -1.22 -5.83 15.25
C ILE A 690 -2.57 -5.67 15.92
N SER A 691 -3.09 -4.44 15.84
CA SER A 691 -4.45 -4.13 16.24
C SER A 691 -4.96 -2.98 15.38
N PHE A 692 -5.82 -3.30 14.42
CA PHE A 692 -6.37 -2.29 13.52
C PHE A 692 -7.32 -1.32 14.22
N THR A 693 -7.24 -0.04 13.84
CA THR A 693 -8.27 0.96 14.11
C THR A 693 -9.48 0.72 13.20
N THR A 694 -10.62 1.38 13.47
CA THR A 694 -11.80 1.22 12.61
C THR A 694 -11.49 1.66 11.18
N ALA A 695 -11.57 0.71 10.24
CA ALA A 695 -11.32 1.00 8.84
C ALA A 695 -12.49 1.80 8.21
N ARG A 696 -12.16 2.69 7.27
CA ARG A 696 -13.11 3.60 6.61
C ARG A 696 -12.89 3.59 5.10
N PHE A 697 -13.95 3.79 4.34
CA PHE A 697 -13.82 4.16 2.93
C PHE A 697 -13.58 5.67 2.78
N ASN A 698 -12.93 6.09 1.69
CA ASN A 698 -13.02 7.49 1.25
C ASN A 698 -14.50 7.85 1.04
N THR A 699 -14.90 9.09 1.37
CA THR A 699 -16.32 9.48 1.37
C THR A 699 -16.50 10.82 0.68
N GLY A 700 -17.38 10.87 -0.33
CA GLY A 700 -17.81 12.07 -1.06
C GLY A 700 -19.25 11.92 -1.59
N LEU A 701 -19.92 13.03 -1.94
CA LEU A 701 -21.33 13.01 -2.38
C LEU A 701 -21.53 12.34 -3.74
N ASP A 702 -20.58 12.51 -4.65
CA ASP A 702 -20.62 12.00 -6.03
C ASP A 702 -19.36 11.19 -6.37
N GLU A 703 -18.54 10.88 -5.37
CA GLU A 703 -17.34 10.06 -5.50
C GLU A 703 -17.65 8.61 -5.15
N LYS A 704 -17.14 7.69 -5.98
CA LYS A 704 -17.15 6.27 -5.62
C LYS A 704 -16.05 6.00 -4.62
N GLU A 705 -16.31 5.08 -3.71
CA GLU A 705 -15.27 4.54 -2.84
C GLU A 705 -14.21 3.82 -3.69
N THR A 706 -12.95 4.24 -3.56
CA THR A 706 -11.76 3.70 -4.26
C THR A 706 -10.73 3.15 -3.28
N THR A 707 -10.68 3.67 -2.05
CA THR A 707 -9.61 3.39 -1.10
C THR A 707 -10.19 3.12 0.29
N ILE A 708 -9.59 2.16 1.00
CA ILE A 708 -9.85 1.87 2.41
C ILE A 708 -8.65 2.36 3.22
N ILE A 709 -8.88 3.04 4.35
CA ILE A 709 -7.85 3.41 5.32
C ILE A 709 -8.08 2.70 6.66
N THR A 710 -7.00 2.35 7.33
CA THR A 710 -6.94 2.00 8.76
C THR A 710 -5.55 2.33 9.30
N ALA A 711 -5.33 2.13 10.60
CA ALA A 711 -4.02 2.17 11.21
C ALA A 711 -3.79 0.98 12.15
N THR A 712 -2.53 0.62 12.39
CA THR A 712 -2.11 -0.35 13.41
C THR A 712 -0.81 0.11 14.06
N GLY A 713 -0.84 0.37 15.36
CA GLY A 713 0.31 0.95 16.06
C GLY A 713 0.76 2.27 15.40
N PRO A 714 2.04 2.44 15.04
CA PRO A 714 2.52 3.65 14.38
C PRO A 714 2.33 3.65 12.85
N PHE A 715 1.61 2.69 12.28
CA PHE A 715 1.47 2.55 10.83
C PHE A 715 0.06 2.92 10.36
N ILE A 716 -0.03 3.74 9.33
CA ILE A 716 -1.24 3.85 8.50
C ILE A 716 -1.14 2.84 7.38
N VAL A 717 -2.26 2.19 7.07
CA VAL A 717 -2.38 1.23 5.99
C VAL A 717 -3.57 1.64 5.11
N THR A 718 -3.32 1.73 3.80
CA THR A 718 -4.38 1.96 2.82
C THR A 718 -4.47 0.81 1.82
N TRP A 719 -5.67 0.33 1.51
CA TRP A 719 -5.91 -0.64 0.43
C TRP A 719 -6.60 0.03 -0.75
N SER A 720 -6.11 -0.22 -1.96
CA SER A 720 -6.80 0.15 -3.19
C SER A 720 -7.88 -0.89 -3.52
N LEU A 721 -9.14 -0.45 -3.63
CA LEU A 721 -10.25 -1.34 -3.99
C LEU A 721 -10.06 -1.95 -5.37
N LYS A 722 -9.50 -1.20 -6.33
CA LYS A 722 -9.19 -1.74 -7.68
C LYS A 722 -8.26 -2.95 -7.55
N LYS A 723 -7.14 -2.81 -6.82
CA LYS A 723 -6.16 -3.88 -6.60
C LYS A 723 -6.73 -5.06 -5.81
N VAL A 724 -7.51 -4.77 -4.75
CA VAL A 724 -8.17 -5.81 -3.94
C VAL A 724 -9.17 -6.62 -4.77
N LEU A 725 -9.97 -5.98 -5.62
CA LEU A 725 -10.96 -6.66 -6.44
C LEU A 725 -10.34 -7.46 -7.59
N ALA A 726 -9.19 -7.00 -8.09
CA ALA A 726 -8.38 -7.70 -9.07
C ALA A 726 -7.50 -8.82 -8.47
N ASN A 727 -7.58 -9.07 -7.16
CA ASN A 727 -6.76 -10.05 -6.44
C ASN A 727 -5.23 -9.85 -6.62
N ARG A 728 -4.77 -8.60 -6.83
CA ARG A 728 -3.34 -8.31 -7.02
C ARG A 728 -2.56 -8.59 -5.72
N LYS A 729 -1.30 -9.03 -5.88
CA LYS A 729 -0.36 -9.25 -4.77
C LYS A 729 -0.09 -7.92 -4.03
N ASP A 730 -0.07 -7.98 -2.69
CA ASP A 730 0.14 -6.83 -1.79
C ASP A 730 -0.62 -5.53 -2.15
N PRO A 731 -1.97 -5.53 -2.06
CA PRO A 731 -2.80 -4.42 -2.51
C PRO A 731 -2.80 -3.20 -1.57
N TYR A 732 -1.83 -3.09 -0.66
CA TYR A 732 -1.76 -2.06 0.37
C TYR A 732 -0.45 -1.29 0.40
N SER A 733 -0.56 -0.02 0.78
CA SER A 733 0.55 0.90 1.02
C SER A 733 0.55 1.34 2.48
N ILE A 734 1.72 1.72 2.99
CA ILE A 734 1.91 2.06 4.39
C ILE A 734 2.66 3.38 4.57
N LYS A 735 2.42 4.05 5.70
CA LYS A 735 3.28 5.13 6.20
C LYS A 735 3.51 4.94 7.69
N ARG A 736 4.78 4.97 8.11
CA ARG A 736 5.18 4.86 9.51
C ARG A 736 5.34 6.23 10.16
N TYR A 737 4.84 6.36 11.38
CA TYR A 737 5.01 7.50 12.27
C TYR A 737 5.97 7.18 13.43
N SER A 738 6.40 8.23 14.12
CA SER A 738 7.21 8.11 15.35
C SER A 738 6.39 7.58 16.53
N GLU A 739 5.10 7.91 16.57
CA GLU A 739 4.17 7.55 17.64
C GLU A 739 2.98 6.74 17.11
N GLU A 740 2.19 6.17 18.02
CA GLU A 740 0.99 5.40 17.69
C GLU A 740 -0.10 6.27 17.09
N VAL A 741 -0.67 5.84 15.96
CA VAL A 741 -1.83 6.48 15.34
C VAL A 741 -3.07 6.13 16.16
N LYS A 742 -3.71 7.15 16.75
CA LYS A 742 -4.89 6.99 17.61
C LYS A 742 -6.20 7.00 16.83
N ALA A 743 -6.25 7.78 15.76
CA ALA A 743 -7.38 7.82 14.84
C ALA A 743 -6.96 8.32 13.47
N ASP A 744 -7.65 7.87 12.44
CA ASP A 744 -7.39 8.18 11.04
C ASP A 744 -8.72 8.31 10.29
N ASN A 745 -8.76 9.18 9.27
CA ASN A 745 -9.90 9.31 8.38
C ASN A 745 -9.52 10.06 7.09
N PHE A 746 -10.36 9.99 6.06
CA PHE A 746 -10.22 10.82 4.88
C PHE A 746 -10.73 12.24 5.13
N LYS A 747 -10.14 13.23 4.45
CA LYS A 747 -10.81 14.51 4.21
C LYS A 747 -12.08 14.24 3.40
N PHE A 748 -13.19 14.85 3.78
CA PHE A 748 -14.45 14.66 3.05
C PHE A 748 -14.33 15.18 1.60
N GLY A 749 -14.83 14.39 0.64
CA GLY A 749 -14.74 14.70 -0.80
C GLY A 749 -13.31 14.62 -1.35
N SER A 750 -12.46 13.77 -0.76
CA SER A 750 -11.12 13.52 -1.26
C SER A 750 -10.67 12.09 -0.91
N ASP A 751 -10.08 11.39 -1.87
CA ASP A 751 -9.34 10.15 -1.63
C ASP A 751 -7.81 10.39 -1.51
N LYS A 752 -7.37 11.61 -1.80
CA LYS A 752 -5.96 12.02 -1.80
C LYS A 752 -5.47 12.50 -0.44
N ASN A 753 -6.33 12.99 0.44
CA ASN A 753 -5.92 13.61 1.70
C ASN A 753 -6.41 12.84 2.92
N LEU A 754 -5.48 12.43 3.77
CA LEU A 754 -5.71 11.66 4.98
C LEU A 754 -5.47 12.55 6.20
N ILE A 755 -6.33 12.47 7.20
CA ILE A 755 -6.20 13.16 8.48
C ILE A 755 -5.83 12.14 9.53
N VAL A 756 -4.78 12.43 10.29
CA VAL A 756 -4.15 11.49 11.21
C VAL A 756 -4.02 12.16 12.56
N ALA A 757 -4.57 11.54 13.60
CA ALA A 757 -4.38 11.96 14.98
C ALA A 757 -3.35 11.04 15.66
N LEU A 758 -2.17 11.60 15.94
CA LEU A 758 -1.16 11.02 16.82
C LEU A 758 -1.52 11.34 18.28
N PRO A 759 -0.81 10.83 19.31
CA PRO A 759 -1.18 11.06 20.70
C PRO A 759 -1.22 12.54 21.07
N ASN A 760 -0.34 13.37 20.48
CA ASN A 760 -0.19 14.78 20.80
C ASN A 760 -0.22 15.74 19.60
N GLU A 761 -0.47 15.23 18.41
CA GLU A 761 -0.35 15.96 17.15
C GLU A 761 -1.47 15.52 16.19
N VAL A 762 -1.78 16.38 15.24
CA VAL A 762 -2.73 16.08 14.16
C VAL A 762 -2.13 16.53 12.84
N ASP A 763 -2.03 15.59 11.91
CA ASP A 763 -1.42 15.79 10.60
C ASP A 763 -2.42 15.59 9.48
N MET A 764 -2.23 16.33 8.39
CA MET A 764 -2.79 15.99 7.08
C MET A 764 -1.69 15.42 6.21
N VAL A 765 -1.97 14.29 5.57
CA VAL A 765 -1.01 13.54 4.77
C VAL A 765 -1.64 13.16 3.44
N ALA A 766 -0.92 13.46 2.36
CA ALA A 766 -1.31 13.02 1.04
C ALA A 766 -1.15 11.50 0.91
N LYS A 767 -2.11 10.82 0.28
CA LYS A 767 -2.12 9.38 -0.01
C LYS A 767 -0.84 8.96 -0.74
N ARG A 768 -0.32 9.80 -1.65
CA ARG A 768 0.95 9.59 -2.37
C ARG A 768 2.19 9.47 -1.47
N ALA A 769 2.12 9.95 -0.23
CA ALA A 769 3.21 9.81 0.72
C ALA A 769 3.29 8.41 1.35
N LEU A 770 2.30 7.54 1.11
CA LEU A 770 2.33 6.15 1.53
C LEU A 770 3.12 5.33 0.51
N GLN A 771 3.98 4.45 1.02
CA GLN A 771 4.90 3.65 0.21
C GLN A 771 4.53 2.18 0.26
N ARG A 772 5.03 1.40 -0.70
CA ARG A 772 4.96 -0.06 -0.62
C ARG A 772 5.64 -0.55 0.66
N PRO A 773 5.06 -1.54 1.36
CA PRO A 773 5.65 -2.14 2.53
C PRO A 773 6.97 -2.83 2.15
N THR A 774 8.07 -2.17 2.47
CA THR A 774 9.44 -2.66 2.35
C THR A 774 10.14 -2.54 3.70
N ARG A 775 11.25 -3.25 3.90
CA ARG A 775 12.02 -3.14 5.13
C ARG A 775 12.38 -1.70 5.49
N GLU A 776 12.69 -0.87 4.51
CA GLU A 776 13.06 0.53 4.73
C GLU A 776 11.85 1.37 5.17
N SER A 777 10.71 1.23 4.50
CA SER A 777 9.46 1.93 4.87
C SER A 777 8.88 1.49 6.22
N ILE A 778 9.16 0.23 6.62
CA ILE A 778 8.71 -0.34 7.89
C ILE A 778 9.68 0.02 9.02
N ALA A 779 10.97 0.16 8.75
CA ALA A 779 11.99 0.47 9.77
C ALA A 779 11.90 1.91 10.29
N THR A 780 12.42 2.13 11.49
CA THR A 780 12.47 3.49 12.06
C THR A 780 13.53 4.30 11.29
N ALA A 781 13.22 5.54 10.91
CA ALA A 781 14.13 6.43 10.18
C ALA A 781 15.50 6.65 10.85
N SER A 782 15.66 6.32 12.14
CA SER A 782 16.92 6.36 12.88
C SER A 782 17.86 5.17 12.64
N ARG A 783 17.36 4.03 12.11
CA ARG A 783 18.14 2.81 11.81
C ARG A 783 18.55 2.69 10.35
N VAL A 784 17.82 3.34 9.44
CA VAL A 784 18.27 3.53 8.06
C VAL A 784 19.36 4.59 8.09
N GLY A 785 20.61 4.22 7.76
CA GLY A 785 21.78 5.09 7.89
C GLY A 785 21.49 6.50 7.38
N ALA A 786 21.73 7.50 8.24
CA ALA A 786 21.34 8.89 8.06
C ALA A 786 21.41 9.35 6.60
N ALA A 787 20.24 9.55 5.98
CA ALA A 787 20.12 10.36 4.78
C ALA A 787 20.80 11.70 5.08
N ARG A 788 21.71 12.11 4.19
CA ARG A 788 22.48 13.35 4.31
C ARG A 788 21.51 14.50 4.55
N ARG A 789 21.55 15.09 5.76
CA ARG A 789 20.97 16.42 6.02
C ARG A 789 21.58 17.40 5.00
N SER A 790 20.84 17.72 3.95
CA SER A 790 21.15 18.86 3.10
C SER A 790 20.78 20.13 3.88
N GLY A 791 21.78 20.99 4.09
CA GLY A 791 21.56 22.43 4.14
C GLY A 791 21.00 23.07 5.41
N VAL A 792 21.57 22.81 6.59
CA VAL A 792 21.52 23.85 7.64
C VAL A 792 22.41 25.00 7.15
N ARG A 793 21.79 26.12 6.73
CA ARG A 793 22.47 27.38 6.46
C ARG A 793 23.25 27.78 7.72
N GLY A 794 24.56 27.53 7.70
CA GLY A 794 25.48 28.05 8.69
C GLY A 794 25.46 29.57 8.65
N SER A 795 24.96 30.17 9.72
CA SER A 795 25.14 31.58 10.05
C SER A 795 26.64 31.92 10.00
N TYR A 796 27.03 32.69 8.99
CA TYR A 796 28.36 33.29 8.90
C TYR A 796 28.44 34.47 9.88
N LEU A 797 28.95 34.19 11.08
CA LEU A 797 29.65 35.20 11.88
C LEU A 797 30.92 34.55 12.45
N GLY A 798 32.04 34.82 11.79
CA GLY A 798 33.36 34.40 12.25
C GLY A 798 33.74 35.15 13.51
N ARG A 799 34.50 34.48 14.39
CA ARG A 799 34.98 34.95 15.71
C ARG A 799 35.86 36.22 15.69
N ASN A 800 35.94 36.93 14.56
CA ASN A 800 36.70 38.16 14.37
C ASN A 800 35.84 39.36 13.93
N ASP A 801 34.53 39.23 13.73
CA ASP A 801 33.65 40.37 13.42
C ASP A 801 33.06 40.99 14.69
N ILE A 802 33.94 41.63 15.47
CA ILE A 802 33.54 42.60 16.50
C ILE A 802 33.78 43.99 15.92
N VAL A 803 32.71 44.64 15.48
CA VAL A 803 32.75 46.07 15.16
C VAL A 803 32.61 46.85 16.47
N ASN A 804 33.69 47.52 16.88
CA ASN A 804 33.67 48.56 17.91
C ASN A 804 32.74 49.69 17.44
N SER A 805 31.60 49.87 18.11
CA SER A 805 30.86 51.13 18.09
C SER A 805 30.85 51.72 19.50
N PRO A 806 31.32 52.96 19.69
CA PRO A 806 31.24 53.65 20.97
C PRO A 806 30.00 54.55 20.98
N TYR A 807 28.86 54.03 21.42
CA TYR A 807 27.75 54.79 22.00
C TYR A 807 26.90 53.89 22.89
#